data_AF-A0AAW0CMZ6-F1
#
_entry.id   AF-A0AAW0CMZ6-F1
#
_cell.length_a   1.000
_cell.length_b   1.000
_cell.length_c   1.000
_cell.angle_alpha   90.00
_cell.angle_beta   90.00
_cell.angle_gamma   90.00
#
_symmetry.space_group_name_H-M   'P 1'
#
loop_
_entity.id
_entity.type
_entity.pdbx_description
1 polymer ?
#
loop_
_entity_poly.entity_id
_entity_poly.type
_entity_poly.pdbx_seq_one_letter_code
_entity_poly.pdbx_strand_id
1 'polypeptide(L)'
;MLSSSTCALLAALSFSASTAFASPQLLLHLTGSTAVENVDNLKVLATVTNTGDQVVKLLNDPRGVLSTDPTNTFTISRSDAGSLSSSPAFNGMMVKYVPSQVVKINDPASFTVLAPGESITVEHDLSSAYNFTSSAVGTYNIDASDAFHYVDEGIQQAVLIRASRAPAAHTFTLSGRLAVDKRSTPVSRLSKRIVFLGNCTAAQQDDITMAASLAHQYAVDTLSYTLGNTAATPRYTTWFGDYTTARASKVTSHFSNMLLNGSVPEQFHYDCSCTSDSYAFVYPDRFGTIHLCNSFWTAPMTGTDSKAGTIVHESSHFFSIGHTGDYVYGHEDAMTLAQTDPDKAISNAEDSLEDWDTSNFELKIQNLKVEFVDLPDGKPENPKADKIILSGSRLTGTRYETNRPDLSFIQSIMSPPTGKGKESGTARVLGSGTSGIAELLIFHPVDTVAKRLMSNKAKVSASTLSTIIFRDYATATFGKKLVSLFPGLGYAAGYKVAQRIYKFGGQPWFNDLINQHFKSNFTNTFGERKGKLMMQATAGSLTGIGEVVLLPLDVLKIKRQVNPEAFRGRGIFRIVAEEGTALYRGWGWTMARNAPGSFALFGASAFTKDYVLGVQDYSKATWTQNFIASIGGAVASITVAAPLDTIKTRIQNANFESKVSGVTIIKDLVKNEGATALFKGLTPKASVPLPHVVEFADQIIVVGPKLIFSYTLAQSLIPFFGQYV
;
A
#
# COMPACT_ATOMS: atom_id res chain seq x y z
N MET A 1 28.34 12.13 37.31
CA MET A 1 28.85 10.75 37.36
C MET A 1 27.68 9.84 37.03
N LEU A 2 27.56 9.41 35.77
CA LEU A 2 26.50 8.50 35.33
C LEU A 2 26.99 7.07 35.57
N SER A 3 26.19 6.28 36.27
CA SER A 3 26.51 4.93 36.74
C SER A 3 26.82 3.98 35.58
N SER A 4 27.80 3.10 35.79
CA SER A 4 28.29 2.06 34.90
C SER A 4 27.18 1.18 34.31
N SER A 5 26.04 1.07 35.00
CA SER A 5 24.87 0.30 34.56
C SER A 5 24.11 0.94 33.40
N THR A 6 24.14 2.27 33.26
CA THR A 6 23.53 2.98 32.11
C THR A 6 24.40 2.93 30.85
N CYS A 7 25.72 2.83 30.98
CA CYS A 7 26.61 2.60 29.83
C CYS A 7 26.54 1.15 29.32
N ALA A 8 26.23 0.17 30.17
CA ALA A 8 26.05 -1.23 29.74
C ALA A 8 24.77 -1.44 28.92
N LEU A 9 23.66 -0.76 29.27
CA LEU A 9 22.44 -0.77 28.44
C LEU A 9 22.63 -0.03 27.09
N LEU A 10 23.47 1.02 27.06
CA LEU A 10 23.79 1.74 25.83
C LEU A 10 24.86 1.02 24.96
N ALA A 11 25.75 0.24 25.57
CA ALA A 11 26.66 -0.66 24.86
C ALA A 11 25.93 -1.86 24.24
N ALA A 12 24.89 -2.38 24.92
CA ALA A 12 24.00 -3.41 24.38
C ALA A 12 23.12 -2.88 23.22
N LEU A 13 22.88 -1.57 23.16
CA LEU A 13 22.18 -0.90 22.05
C LEU A 13 23.11 -0.37 20.94
N SER A 14 24.44 -0.45 21.12
CA SER A 14 25.42 -0.04 20.10
C SER A 14 26.20 -1.22 19.49
N PHE A 15 25.84 -2.46 19.84
CA PHE A 15 26.30 -3.68 19.16
C PHE A 15 25.22 -4.35 18.28
N SER A 16 24.17 -3.61 17.92
CA SER A 16 23.08 -4.08 17.04
C SER A 16 22.89 -3.14 15.84
N ALA A 17 23.98 -2.78 15.18
CA ALA A 17 23.95 -2.15 13.86
C ALA A 17 25.12 -2.63 12.99
N SER A 18 25.27 -3.95 12.90
CA SER A 18 25.89 -4.67 11.78
C SER A 18 25.36 -6.09 11.74
N THR A 19 24.06 -6.29 11.99
CA THR A 19 23.38 -7.39 11.33
C THR A 19 23.00 -6.85 9.97
N ALA A 20 23.54 -7.43 8.90
CA ALA A 20 22.87 -7.33 7.61
C ALA A 20 21.39 -7.59 7.89
N PHE A 21 20.47 -6.74 7.41
CA PHE A 21 19.07 -7.10 7.46
C PHE A 21 18.95 -8.35 6.59
N ALA A 22 18.91 -9.50 7.27
CA ALA A 22 18.66 -10.78 6.68
C ALA A 22 17.36 -10.65 5.88
N SER A 23 17.50 -10.70 4.56
CA SER A 23 16.39 -10.53 3.63
C SER A 23 16.31 -11.80 2.81
N PRO A 24 15.14 -12.46 2.70
CA PRO A 24 15.00 -13.61 1.83
C PRO A 24 15.40 -13.22 0.41
N GLN A 25 16.40 -13.91 -0.15
CA GLN A 25 16.90 -13.68 -1.49
C GLN A 25 16.90 -14.99 -2.27
N LEU A 26 16.17 -15.01 -3.38
CA LEU A 26 16.08 -16.17 -4.26
C LEU A 26 16.85 -15.93 -5.57
N LEU A 27 17.42 -16.99 -6.12
CA LEU A 27 17.96 -17.06 -7.47
C LEU A 27 17.16 -18.11 -8.26
N LEU A 28 16.59 -17.69 -9.38
CA LEU A 28 15.89 -18.55 -10.33
C LEU A 28 16.77 -18.79 -11.56
N HIS A 29 16.97 -20.06 -11.88
CA HIS A 29 17.74 -20.52 -13.03
C HIS A 29 16.91 -21.50 -13.85
N LEU A 30 16.70 -21.21 -15.14
CA LEU A 30 16.04 -22.10 -16.08
C LEU A 30 17.07 -22.81 -16.94
N THR A 31 16.92 -24.12 -17.11
CA THR A 31 17.71 -24.93 -18.04
C THR A 31 16.82 -25.91 -18.80
N GLY A 32 17.30 -26.41 -19.92
CA GLY A 32 16.58 -27.39 -20.74
C GLY A 32 17.38 -27.72 -22.00
N SER A 33 16.84 -28.60 -22.84
CA SER A 33 17.47 -28.85 -24.13
C SER A 33 17.43 -27.59 -25.02
N THR A 34 18.50 -27.33 -25.76
CA THR A 34 18.55 -26.24 -26.75
C THR A 34 17.99 -26.66 -28.10
N ALA A 35 17.83 -27.97 -28.35
CA ALA A 35 17.22 -28.53 -29.54
C ALA A 35 16.20 -29.60 -29.15
N VAL A 36 14.94 -29.37 -29.50
CA VAL A 36 13.82 -30.23 -29.10
C VAL A 36 13.08 -30.69 -30.35
N GLU A 37 13.12 -32.00 -30.58
CA GLU A 37 12.31 -32.65 -31.61
C GLU A 37 11.04 -33.20 -30.96
N ASN A 38 9.88 -32.77 -31.44
CA ASN A 38 8.55 -33.02 -30.88
C ASN A 38 8.32 -32.37 -29.51
N VAL A 39 7.19 -31.68 -29.36
CA VAL A 39 6.85 -30.92 -28.14
C VAL A 39 6.78 -31.80 -26.89
N ASP A 40 6.49 -33.09 -27.01
CA ASP A 40 6.41 -34.03 -25.88
C ASP A 40 7.74 -34.20 -25.15
N ASN A 41 8.84 -33.91 -25.84
CA ASN A 41 10.21 -33.91 -25.30
C ASN A 41 10.62 -32.54 -24.73
N LEU A 42 9.74 -31.54 -24.78
CA LEU A 42 10.03 -30.19 -24.29
C LEU A 42 9.89 -30.14 -22.77
N LYS A 43 10.99 -30.43 -22.08
CA LYS A 43 11.12 -30.29 -20.62
C LYS A 43 12.01 -29.10 -20.26
N VAL A 44 11.61 -28.37 -19.21
CA VAL A 44 12.39 -27.26 -18.65
C VAL A 44 12.58 -27.50 -17.16
N LEU A 45 13.83 -27.39 -16.70
CA LEU A 45 14.19 -27.49 -15.30
C LEU A 45 14.26 -26.08 -14.71
N ALA A 46 13.42 -25.80 -13.74
CA ALA A 46 13.47 -24.58 -12.96
C ALA A 46 14.16 -24.85 -11.62
N THR A 47 15.31 -24.21 -11.41
CA THR A 47 16.08 -24.31 -10.17
C THR A 47 15.92 -23.03 -9.36
N VAL A 48 15.36 -23.16 -8.16
CA VAL A 48 15.21 -22.06 -7.19
C VAL A 48 16.24 -22.27 -6.09
N THR A 49 17.10 -21.29 -5.87
CA THR A 49 18.15 -21.33 -4.84
C THR A 49 17.93 -20.23 -3.82
N ASN A 50 17.97 -20.57 -2.54
CA ASN A 50 17.99 -19.58 -1.48
C ASN A 50 19.41 -19.03 -1.31
N THR A 51 19.63 -17.83 -1.82
CA THR A 51 20.90 -17.09 -1.71
C THR A 51 20.98 -16.18 -0.49
N GLY A 52 19.89 -16.11 0.28
CA GLY A 52 19.83 -15.37 1.54
C GLY A 52 20.49 -16.11 2.70
N ASP A 53 20.38 -15.53 3.89
CA ASP A 53 20.96 -16.00 5.15
C ASP A 53 19.91 -16.58 6.13
N GLN A 54 18.66 -16.70 5.70
CA GLN A 54 17.55 -17.27 6.47
C GLN A 54 16.88 -18.43 5.74
N VAL A 55 16.25 -19.33 6.50
CA VAL A 55 15.34 -20.34 5.95
C VAL A 55 14.12 -19.64 5.35
N VAL A 56 13.72 -20.03 4.14
CA VAL A 56 12.52 -19.50 3.48
C VAL A 56 11.49 -20.60 3.30
N LYS A 57 10.24 -20.32 3.68
CA LYS A 57 9.09 -21.20 3.44
C LYS A 57 8.25 -20.60 2.32
N LEU A 58 8.38 -21.14 1.12
CA LEU A 58 7.74 -20.66 -0.10
C LEU A 58 6.43 -21.41 -0.36
N LEU A 59 5.38 -20.71 -0.77
CA LEU A 59 4.16 -21.33 -1.27
C LEU A 59 4.42 -22.02 -2.61
N ASN A 60 3.90 -23.23 -2.77
CA ASN A 60 3.85 -23.94 -4.03
C ASN A 60 2.67 -23.41 -4.87
N ASP A 61 2.76 -22.13 -5.24
CA ASP A 61 1.76 -21.46 -6.09
C ASP A 61 1.59 -22.26 -7.40
N PRO A 62 0.36 -22.64 -7.79
CA PRO A 62 0.12 -23.38 -9.03
C PRO A 62 0.66 -22.68 -10.28
N ARG A 63 0.77 -21.34 -10.29
CA ARG A 63 1.35 -20.55 -11.39
C ARG A 63 2.85 -20.27 -11.25
N GLY A 64 3.45 -20.78 -10.19
CA GLY A 64 4.87 -20.66 -9.89
C GLY A 64 5.66 -21.89 -10.33
N VAL A 65 6.98 -21.70 -10.47
CA VAL A 65 7.90 -22.78 -10.90
C VAL A 65 8.11 -23.90 -9.88
N LEU A 66 7.56 -23.76 -8.67
CA LEU A 66 7.61 -24.78 -7.62
C LEU A 66 6.46 -25.79 -7.72
N SER A 67 5.39 -25.47 -8.45
CA SER A 67 4.33 -26.42 -8.77
C SER A 67 4.65 -27.18 -10.05
N THR A 68 4.25 -28.45 -10.15
CA THR A 68 4.29 -29.22 -11.40
C THR A 68 3.00 -29.13 -12.20
N ASP A 69 2.03 -28.35 -11.71
CA ASP A 69 0.74 -28.20 -12.37
C ASP A 69 0.90 -27.56 -13.76
N PRO A 70 0.14 -28.00 -14.77
CA PRO A 70 0.27 -27.51 -16.14
C PRO A 70 -0.42 -26.16 -16.33
N THR A 71 -0.11 -25.17 -15.49
CA THR A 71 -0.65 -23.81 -15.52
C THR A 71 0.19 -22.89 -16.40
N ASN A 72 -0.23 -21.63 -16.55
CA ASN A 72 0.48 -20.64 -17.34
C ASN A 72 1.69 -20.04 -16.59
N THR A 73 2.65 -20.90 -16.24
CA THR A 73 3.84 -20.58 -15.45
C THR A 73 4.92 -19.86 -16.29
N PHE A 74 4.98 -20.15 -17.59
CA PHE A 74 6.06 -19.69 -18.46
C PHE A 74 5.60 -18.68 -19.51
N THR A 75 6.40 -17.64 -19.69
CA THR A 75 6.26 -16.71 -20.82
C THR A 75 7.13 -17.23 -21.96
N ILE A 76 6.48 -17.64 -23.05
CA ILE A 76 7.17 -18.20 -24.23
C ILE A 76 7.00 -17.24 -25.39
N SER A 77 8.10 -16.83 -26.00
CA SER A 77 8.11 -15.94 -27.16
C SER A 77 9.03 -16.47 -28.25
N ARG A 78 8.57 -16.38 -29.49
CA ARG A 78 9.31 -16.78 -30.68
C ARG A 78 10.31 -15.70 -31.03
N SER A 79 11.59 -16.09 -31.12
CA SER A 79 12.73 -15.17 -31.25
C SER A 79 13.01 -14.73 -32.69
N ASP A 80 12.51 -15.47 -33.69
CA ASP A 80 12.66 -15.21 -35.13
C ASP A 80 11.39 -14.64 -35.78
N ALA A 81 10.36 -14.32 -34.99
CA ALA A 81 9.08 -13.83 -35.49
C ALA A 81 9.06 -12.31 -35.60
N GLY A 82 8.82 -11.80 -36.82
CA GLY A 82 8.28 -10.46 -37.05
C GLY A 82 6.82 -10.35 -36.56
N SER A 83 5.97 -9.61 -37.28
CA SER A 83 4.59 -9.24 -36.86
C SER A 83 3.52 -10.37 -36.86
N LEU A 84 3.89 -11.66 -36.77
CA LEU A 84 2.94 -12.78 -36.65
C LEU A 84 2.94 -13.31 -35.20
N SER A 85 1.78 -13.79 -34.72
CA SER A 85 1.54 -14.28 -33.35
C SER A 85 2.75 -15.03 -32.79
N SER A 86 3.50 -14.36 -31.92
CA SER A 86 4.84 -14.78 -31.49
C SER A 86 4.84 -15.75 -30.32
N SER A 87 3.69 -16.11 -29.75
CA SER A 87 3.59 -16.99 -28.58
C SER A 87 2.71 -18.22 -28.85
N PRO A 88 3.05 -19.39 -28.28
CA PRO A 88 2.20 -20.58 -28.35
C PRO A 88 0.88 -20.36 -27.61
N ALA A 89 -0.17 -21.09 -28.01
CA ALA A 89 -1.45 -21.05 -27.32
C ALA A 89 -1.35 -21.80 -25.99
N PHE A 90 -1.94 -21.24 -24.93
CA PHE A 90 -2.06 -21.90 -23.64
C PHE A 90 -3.31 -22.78 -23.61
N ASN A 91 -3.13 -24.09 -23.39
CA ASN A 91 -4.17 -25.11 -23.28
C ASN A 91 -4.05 -25.87 -21.95
N GLY A 92 -3.39 -25.27 -20.98
CA GLY A 92 -3.15 -25.86 -19.67
C GLY A 92 -4.34 -25.70 -18.72
N MET A 93 -4.09 -26.00 -17.47
CA MET A 93 -5.06 -25.89 -16.38
C MET A 93 -5.22 -24.42 -15.96
N MET A 94 -6.48 -23.99 -15.78
CA MET A 94 -6.86 -22.76 -15.08
C MET A 94 -7.35 -23.13 -13.69
N VAL A 95 -7.01 -22.37 -12.66
CA VAL A 95 -7.13 -22.81 -11.27
C VAL A 95 -7.46 -21.65 -10.35
N LYS A 96 -8.56 -21.75 -9.59
CA LYS A 96 -8.79 -20.84 -8.47
C LYS A 96 -7.89 -21.20 -7.28
N TYR A 97 -7.01 -20.28 -6.92
CA TYR A 97 -6.06 -20.41 -5.82
C TYR A 97 -6.04 -19.13 -4.98
N VAL A 98 -6.05 -19.22 -3.64
CA VAL A 98 -5.98 -18.03 -2.78
C VAL A 98 -4.83 -18.20 -1.78
N PRO A 99 -3.70 -17.46 -1.92
CA PRO A 99 -2.52 -17.64 -1.10
C PRO A 99 -2.80 -17.55 0.41
N SER A 100 -3.63 -16.59 0.83
CA SER A 100 -3.96 -16.36 2.23
C SER A 100 -4.74 -17.52 2.85
N GLN A 101 -5.52 -18.26 2.05
CA GLN A 101 -6.24 -19.44 2.52
C GLN A 101 -5.30 -20.64 2.69
N VAL A 102 -4.37 -20.84 1.77
CA VAL A 102 -3.37 -21.91 1.87
C VAL A 102 -2.43 -21.70 3.06
N VAL A 103 -2.07 -20.45 3.36
CA VAL A 103 -1.32 -20.12 4.59
C VAL A 103 -2.10 -20.50 5.85
N LYS A 104 -3.43 -20.34 5.87
CA LYS A 104 -4.27 -20.73 7.02
C LYS A 104 -4.41 -22.25 7.15
N ILE A 105 -4.57 -22.97 6.04
CA ILE A 105 -4.63 -24.44 6.02
C ILE A 105 -3.31 -25.01 6.54
N ASN A 106 -2.18 -24.41 6.12
CA ASN A 106 -0.84 -24.75 6.57
C ASN A 106 -0.48 -26.24 6.37
N ASP A 107 -0.95 -26.85 5.29
CA ASP A 107 -0.53 -28.21 4.88
C ASP A 107 0.96 -28.17 4.45
N PRO A 108 1.85 -28.96 5.07
CA PRO A 108 3.24 -29.05 4.66
C PRO A 108 3.47 -29.31 3.16
N ALA A 109 2.57 -30.02 2.48
CA ALA A 109 2.68 -30.31 1.05
C ALA A 109 2.53 -29.06 0.16
N SER A 110 1.89 -28.01 0.68
CA SER A 110 1.66 -26.74 -0.02
C SER A 110 2.85 -25.78 0.07
N PHE A 111 3.95 -26.19 0.70
CA PHE A 111 5.15 -25.36 0.86
C PHE A 111 6.42 -26.07 0.42
N THR A 112 7.36 -25.28 -0.08
CA THR A 112 8.76 -25.65 -0.24
C THR A 112 9.60 -24.88 0.77
N VAL A 113 10.35 -25.58 1.61
CA VAL A 113 11.24 -24.97 2.61
C VAL A 113 12.68 -25.09 2.11
N LEU A 114 13.40 -23.96 2.05
CA LEU A 114 14.81 -23.91 1.62
C LEU A 114 15.68 -23.27 2.70
N ALA A 115 16.68 -23.98 3.18
CA ALA A 115 17.74 -23.44 4.03
C ALA A 115 18.67 -22.50 3.22
N PRO A 116 19.48 -21.65 3.89
CA PRO A 116 20.49 -20.83 3.24
C PRO A 116 21.44 -21.68 2.37
N GLY A 117 21.57 -21.32 1.09
CA GLY A 117 22.37 -22.04 0.10
C GLY A 117 21.71 -23.29 -0.49
N GLU A 118 20.52 -23.66 -0.05
CA GLU A 118 19.79 -24.82 -0.58
C GLU A 118 19.10 -24.48 -1.90
N SER A 119 19.06 -25.47 -2.80
CA SER A 119 18.42 -25.38 -4.10
C SER A 119 17.41 -26.50 -4.27
N ILE A 120 16.30 -26.19 -4.91
CA ILE A 120 15.34 -27.17 -5.42
C ILE A 120 15.27 -27.04 -6.95
N THR A 121 15.20 -28.17 -7.64
CA THR A 121 15.00 -28.23 -9.09
C THR A 121 13.71 -28.96 -9.39
N VAL A 122 12.81 -28.30 -10.12
CA VAL A 122 11.53 -28.85 -10.56
C VAL A 122 11.55 -29.00 -12.07
N GLU A 123 11.18 -30.17 -12.58
CA GLU A 123 11.03 -30.42 -14.01
C GLU A 123 9.60 -30.11 -14.47
N HIS A 124 9.49 -29.33 -15.53
CA HIS A 124 8.23 -28.89 -16.12
C HIS A 124 8.05 -29.45 -17.52
N ASP A 125 6.94 -30.15 -17.73
CA ASP A 125 6.53 -30.66 -19.04
C ASP A 125 5.65 -29.65 -19.77
N LEU A 126 6.23 -28.88 -20.70
CA LEU A 126 5.51 -27.82 -21.42
C LEU A 126 4.48 -28.36 -22.41
N SER A 127 4.61 -29.62 -22.84
CA SER A 127 3.66 -30.27 -23.75
C SER A 127 2.26 -30.42 -23.14
N SER A 128 2.20 -30.41 -21.81
CA SER A 128 0.96 -30.51 -21.05
C SER A 128 0.19 -29.18 -20.96
N ALA A 129 0.83 -28.05 -21.24
CA ALA A 129 0.24 -26.72 -21.05
C ALA A 129 0.21 -25.86 -22.32
N TYR A 130 1.09 -26.10 -23.28
CA TYR A 130 1.28 -25.23 -24.44
C TYR A 130 1.12 -25.95 -25.78
N ASN A 131 0.45 -25.28 -26.72
CA ASN A 131 0.26 -25.72 -28.09
C ASN A 131 1.01 -24.78 -29.05
N PHE A 132 2.06 -25.30 -29.69
CA PHE A 132 2.93 -24.52 -30.56
C PHE A 132 2.47 -24.50 -32.02
N THR A 133 1.36 -25.15 -32.37
CA THR A 133 0.88 -25.30 -33.76
C THR A 133 0.69 -23.94 -34.45
N SER A 134 0.05 -23.00 -33.78
CA SER A 134 -0.17 -21.63 -34.30
C SER A 134 1.13 -20.82 -34.41
N SER A 135 2.11 -21.13 -33.55
CA SER A 135 3.40 -20.47 -33.53
C SER A 135 4.44 -21.11 -34.46
N ALA A 136 4.15 -22.27 -35.07
CA ALA A 136 4.97 -23.05 -36.01
C ALA A 136 6.32 -23.58 -35.46
N VAL A 137 7.12 -24.28 -36.29
CA VAL A 137 8.50 -24.70 -35.91
C VAL A 137 9.43 -23.49 -35.88
N GLY A 138 10.34 -23.36 -34.92
CA GLY A 138 11.15 -22.15 -34.78
C GLY A 138 12.03 -22.09 -33.52
N THR A 139 12.65 -20.93 -33.31
CA THR A 139 13.48 -20.67 -32.13
C THR A 139 12.70 -19.86 -31.10
N TYR A 140 12.67 -20.33 -29.86
CA TYR A 140 11.87 -19.76 -28.77
C TYR A 140 12.74 -19.36 -27.59
N ASN A 141 12.35 -18.27 -26.94
CA ASN A 141 12.81 -17.88 -25.62
C ASN A 141 11.71 -18.21 -24.61
N ILE A 142 12.11 -18.85 -23.51
CA ILE A 142 11.25 -19.12 -22.38
C ILE A 142 11.79 -18.43 -21.13
N ASP A 143 10.89 -17.73 -20.44
CA ASP A 143 11.10 -17.15 -19.12
C ASP A 143 9.99 -17.63 -18.18
N ALA A 144 10.20 -17.52 -16.88
CA ALA A 144 9.23 -17.89 -15.86
C ALA A 144 8.95 -16.70 -14.94
N SER A 145 7.81 -16.76 -14.23
CA SER A 145 7.53 -15.77 -13.19
C SER A 145 8.65 -15.76 -12.15
N ASP A 146 9.22 -14.58 -11.88
CA ASP A 146 10.20 -14.38 -10.81
C ASP A 146 9.53 -14.09 -9.46
N ALA A 147 8.21 -14.08 -9.39
CA ALA A 147 7.43 -13.80 -8.19
C ALA A 147 7.22 -15.07 -7.35
N PHE A 148 7.54 -15.00 -6.07
CA PHE A 148 7.32 -16.06 -5.07
C PHE A 148 6.63 -15.47 -3.86
N HIS A 149 5.79 -16.25 -3.21
CA HIS A 149 5.21 -15.88 -1.92
C HIS A 149 5.89 -16.68 -0.82
N TYR A 150 6.58 -16.01 0.11
CA TYR A 150 7.09 -16.67 1.31
C TYR A 150 6.17 -16.42 2.49
N VAL A 151 6.10 -17.36 3.42
CA VAL A 151 5.32 -17.20 4.66
C VAL A 151 6.21 -16.54 5.70
N ASP A 152 5.84 -15.34 6.12
CA ASP A 152 6.44 -14.70 7.28
C ASP A 152 5.79 -15.29 8.55
N GLU A 153 6.54 -16.10 9.30
CA GLU A 153 6.07 -16.76 10.52
C GLU A 153 5.67 -15.76 11.62
N GLY A 154 6.22 -14.54 11.60
CA GLY A 154 5.93 -13.51 12.59
C GLY A 154 4.54 -12.87 12.43
N ILE A 155 4.01 -12.83 11.20
CA ILE A 155 2.70 -12.23 10.89
C ILE A 155 1.70 -13.22 10.27
N GLN A 156 2.10 -14.46 10.00
CA GLN A 156 1.30 -15.51 9.36
C GLN A 156 0.63 -15.06 8.05
N GLN A 157 1.38 -14.35 7.21
CA GLN A 157 0.90 -13.87 5.91
C GLN A 157 1.88 -14.25 4.80
N ALA A 158 1.33 -14.43 3.61
CA ALA A 158 2.09 -14.58 2.38
C ALA A 158 2.65 -13.21 1.96
N VAL A 159 3.97 -13.12 1.81
CA VAL A 159 4.65 -11.90 1.37
C VAL A 159 5.31 -12.16 0.03
N LEU A 160 5.03 -11.30 -0.95
CA LEU A 160 5.61 -11.39 -2.28
C LEU A 160 7.09 -10.97 -2.25
N ILE A 161 7.96 -11.84 -2.78
CA ILE A 161 9.36 -11.58 -3.05
C ILE A 161 9.66 -11.91 -4.52
N ARG A 162 10.71 -11.30 -5.08
CA ARG A 162 11.16 -11.60 -6.45
C ARG A 162 12.54 -12.23 -6.46
N ALA A 163 12.69 -13.33 -7.19
CA ALA A 163 13.97 -13.96 -7.41
C ALA A 163 14.82 -13.16 -8.42
N SER A 164 16.12 -13.10 -8.17
CA SER A 164 17.09 -12.71 -9.20
C SER A 164 17.14 -13.78 -10.29
N ARG A 165 17.35 -13.38 -11.54
CA ARG A 165 17.44 -14.31 -12.69
C ARG A 165 18.85 -14.36 -13.23
N ALA A 166 19.37 -15.56 -13.48
CA ALA A 166 20.63 -15.76 -14.18
C ALA A 166 20.67 -17.12 -14.87
N PRO A 167 20.60 -17.23 -16.21
CA PRO A 167 20.32 -16.18 -17.20
C PRO A 167 18.85 -15.73 -17.16
N ALA A 168 18.53 -14.63 -17.84
CA ALA A 168 17.19 -14.04 -17.83
C ALA A 168 16.13 -14.87 -18.60
N ALA A 169 16.54 -15.74 -19.53
CA ALA A 169 15.67 -16.64 -20.28
C ALA A 169 16.48 -17.84 -20.80
N HIS A 170 15.81 -18.96 -21.06
CA HIS A 170 16.38 -20.12 -21.77
C HIS A 170 15.93 -20.11 -23.23
N THR A 171 16.81 -20.48 -24.16
CA THR A 171 16.52 -20.47 -25.60
C THR A 171 16.58 -21.89 -26.16
N PHE A 172 15.59 -22.28 -26.96
CA PHE A 172 15.55 -23.58 -27.62
C PHE A 172 14.97 -23.51 -29.03
N THR A 173 15.36 -24.46 -29.89
CA THR A 173 14.75 -24.66 -31.21
C THR A 173 13.76 -25.83 -31.15
N LEU A 174 12.54 -25.63 -31.65
CA LEU A 174 11.49 -26.64 -31.71
C LEU A 174 11.21 -27.08 -33.15
N SER A 175 11.24 -28.39 -33.39
CA SER A 175 10.92 -29.03 -34.66
C SER A 175 9.99 -30.24 -34.48
N GLY A 176 9.47 -30.79 -35.59
CA GLY A 176 8.60 -31.97 -35.55
C GLY A 176 7.17 -31.66 -35.11
N ARG A 177 6.59 -32.51 -34.26
CA ARG A 177 5.23 -32.35 -33.73
C ARG A 177 5.14 -31.17 -32.75
N LEU A 178 4.17 -30.29 -32.95
CA LEU A 178 4.04 -29.02 -32.20
C LEU A 178 2.96 -29.00 -31.11
N ALA A 179 2.16 -30.06 -31.01
CA ALA A 179 1.14 -30.23 -30.00
C ALA A 179 0.96 -31.72 -29.69
N VAL A 180 0.67 -32.03 -28.43
CA VAL A 180 0.19 -33.36 -28.06
C VAL A 180 -1.30 -33.40 -28.34
N ASP A 181 -1.72 -34.36 -29.17
CA ASP A 181 -3.13 -34.60 -29.42
C ASP A 181 -3.72 -35.27 -28.17
N LYS A 182 -4.09 -34.45 -27.18
CA LYS A 182 -4.87 -34.91 -26.04
C LYS A 182 -6.24 -35.23 -26.59
N ARG A 183 -6.49 -36.50 -26.94
CA ARG A 183 -7.85 -37.00 -27.25
C ARG A 183 -8.72 -36.71 -26.03
N SER A 184 -9.30 -35.52 -25.96
CA SER A 184 -10.45 -35.26 -25.14
C SER A 184 -11.53 -36.13 -25.75
N THR A 185 -12.03 -37.11 -25.00
CA THR A 185 -13.39 -37.59 -25.27
C THR A 185 -14.27 -36.35 -25.16
N PRO A 186 -14.80 -35.81 -26.26
CA PRO A 186 -15.73 -34.71 -26.15
C PRO A 186 -16.84 -35.21 -25.25
N VAL A 187 -17.20 -34.46 -24.21
CA VAL A 187 -18.43 -34.75 -23.47
C VAL A 187 -19.55 -34.59 -24.50
N SER A 188 -19.98 -35.70 -25.09
CA SER A 188 -20.69 -35.74 -26.37
C SER A 188 -22.09 -35.12 -26.33
N ARG A 189 -22.54 -34.73 -25.13
CA ARG A 189 -23.63 -33.82 -24.80
C ARG A 189 -23.53 -33.56 -23.31
N LEU A 190 -23.53 -32.29 -22.90
CA LEU A 190 -23.77 -31.97 -21.49
C LEU A 190 -25.16 -32.49 -21.10
N SER A 191 -25.20 -33.11 -19.93
CA SER A 191 -26.40 -33.72 -19.37
C SER A 191 -27.42 -32.63 -19.02
N LYS A 192 -28.72 -32.97 -18.98
CA LYS A 192 -29.75 -32.05 -18.46
C LYS A 192 -29.60 -31.76 -16.96
N ARG A 193 -28.70 -32.47 -16.28
CA ARG A 193 -28.45 -32.43 -14.84
C ARG A 193 -26.96 -32.57 -14.57
N ILE A 194 -26.56 -32.18 -13.37
CA ILE A 194 -25.21 -32.37 -12.86
C ILE A 194 -24.78 -33.84 -12.99
N VAL A 195 -23.54 -34.07 -13.40
CA VAL A 195 -22.88 -35.37 -13.37
C VAL A 195 -21.73 -35.32 -12.36
N PHE A 196 -21.67 -36.30 -11.48
CA PHE A 196 -20.61 -36.41 -10.48
C PHE A 196 -19.54 -37.41 -10.94
N LEU A 197 -18.28 -37.00 -10.86
CA LEU A 197 -17.10 -37.79 -11.20
C LEU A 197 -16.21 -37.94 -9.95
N GLY A 198 -15.26 -38.88 -9.96
CA GLY A 198 -14.27 -38.97 -8.87
C GLY A 198 -14.82 -39.40 -7.51
N ASN A 199 -15.92 -40.16 -7.47
CA ASN A 199 -16.55 -40.69 -6.25
C ASN A 199 -17.00 -39.62 -5.22
N CYS A 200 -17.65 -38.55 -5.67
CA CYS A 200 -18.29 -37.57 -4.79
C CYS A 200 -19.26 -38.26 -3.79
N THR A 201 -19.07 -37.99 -2.49
CA THR A 201 -19.97 -38.46 -1.42
C THR A 201 -21.35 -37.79 -1.52
N ALA A 202 -22.37 -38.35 -0.87
CA ALA A 202 -23.71 -37.76 -0.87
C ALA A 202 -23.72 -36.29 -0.37
N ALA A 203 -22.97 -35.99 0.69
CA ALA A 203 -22.85 -34.62 1.20
C ALA A 203 -22.18 -33.68 0.19
N GLN A 204 -21.14 -34.15 -0.51
CA GLN A 204 -20.51 -33.37 -1.58
C GLN A 204 -21.47 -33.14 -2.75
N GLN A 205 -22.27 -34.14 -3.13
CA GLN A 205 -23.29 -34.00 -4.18
C GLN A 205 -24.35 -32.96 -3.82
N ASP A 206 -24.80 -32.94 -2.56
CA ASP A 206 -25.75 -31.94 -2.07
C ASP A 206 -25.14 -30.53 -2.10
N ASP A 207 -23.90 -30.37 -1.62
CA ASP A 207 -23.17 -29.10 -1.65
C ASP A 207 -22.97 -28.59 -3.08
N ILE A 208 -22.53 -29.45 -4.00
CA ILE A 208 -22.35 -29.10 -5.41
C ILE A 208 -23.67 -28.66 -6.03
N THR A 209 -24.74 -29.41 -5.77
CA THR A 209 -26.07 -29.09 -6.33
C THR A 209 -26.54 -27.72 -5.86
N MET A 210 -26.39 -27.42 -4.57
CA MET A 210 -26.73 -26.12 -4.01
C MET A 210 -25.85 -25.00 -4.57
N ALA A 211 -24.54 -25.21 -4.61
CA ALA A 211 -23.59 -24.23 -5.14
C ALA A 211 -23.83 -23.93 -6.62
N ALA A 212 -24.13 -24.94 -7.44
CA ALA A 212 -24.43 -24.77 -8.86
C ALA A 212 -25.70 -23.95 -9.08
N SER A 213 -26.77 -24.19 -8.31
CA SER A 213 -27.99 -23.37 -8.38
C SER A 213 -27.76 -21.92 -7.96
N LEU A 214 -26.91 -21.68 -6.96
CA LEU A 214 -26.54 -20.32 -6.55
C LEU A 214 -25.64 -19.63 -7.58
N ALA A 215 -24.69 -20.36 -8.17
CA ALA A 215 -23.85 -19.87 -9.26
C ALA A 215 -24.68 -19.45 -10.48
N HIS A 216 -25.72 -20.23 -10.83
CA HIS A 216 -26.70 -19.84 -11.85
C HIS A 216 -27.37 -18.51 -11.49
N GLN A 217 -27.86 -18.37 -10.25
CA GLN A 217 -28.50 -17.13 -9.80
C GLN A 217 -27.55 -15.93 -9.90
N TYR A 218 -26.27 -16.09 -9.51
CA TYR A 218 -25.26 -15.04 -9.66
C TYR A 218 -25.09 -14.63 -11.13
N ALA A 219 -25.09 -15.60 -12.05
CA ALA A 219 -25.00 -15.31 -13.47
C ALA A 219 -26.23 -14.54 -14.00
N VAL A 220 -27.44 -14.91 -13.56
CA VAL A 220 -28.70 -14.23 -13.91
C VAL A 220 -28.73 -12.79 -13.40
N ASP A 221 -28.40 -12.60 -12.13
CA ASP A 221 -28.45 -11.28 -11.51
C ASP A 221 -27.40 -10.35 -12.13
N THR A 222 -26.19 -10.88 -12.39
CA THR A 222 -25.14 -10.08 -13.01
C THR A 222 -25.50 -9.70 -14.43
N LEU A 223 -26.03 -10.63 -15.24
CA LEU A 223 -26.50 -10.33 -16.59
C LEU A 223 -27.58 -9.24 -16.57
N SER A 224 -28.53 -9.33 -15.63
CA SER A 224 -29.60 -8.35 -15.48
C SER A 224 -29.05 -6.95 -15.20
N TYR A 225 -28.02 -6.86 -14.37
CA TYR A 225 -27.34 -5.60 -14.09
C TYR A 225 -26.52 -5.09 -15.26
N THR A 226 -25.71 -5.92 -15.92
CA THR A 226 -24.83 -5.46 -17.00
C THR A 226 -25.64 -5.01 -18.22
N LEU A 227 -26.81 -5.62 -18.47
CA LEU A 227 -27.77 -5.16 -19.49
C LEU A 227 -28.41 -3.81 -19.13
N GLY A 228 -28.69 -3.56 -17.84
CA GLY A 228 -29.29 -2.31 -17.37
C GLY A 228 -28.28 -1.18 -17.16
N ASN A 229 -26.98 -1.50 -17.08
CA ASN A 229 -25.94 -0.54 -16.76
C ASN A 229 -25.46 0.21 -18.01
N THR A 230 -25.71 1.52 -18.08
CA THR A 230 -25.34 2.37 -19.22
C THR A 230 -24.17 3.33 -18.95
N ALA A 231 -23.64 3.32 -17.72
CA ALA A 231 -22.59 4.23 -17.29
C ALA A 231 -21.67 3.60 -16.23
N ALA A 232 -20.61 4.32 -15.86
CA ALA A 232 -19.79 3.96 -14.72
C ALA A 232 -20.62 3.98 -13.43
N THR A 233 -20.58 2.89 -12.68
CA THR A 233 -21.14 2.79 -11.33
C THR A 233 -20.06 2.26 -10.39
N PRO A 234 -20.12 2.55 -9.08
CA PRO A 234 -19.13 2.05 -8.13
C PRO A 234 -18.89 0.55 -8.27
N ARG A 235 -19.98 -0.23 -8.36
CA ARG A 235 -19.93 -1.69 -8.54
C ARG A 235 -19.19 -2.11 -9.82
N TYR A 236 -19.46 -1.48 -10.96
CA TYR A 236 -18.74 -1.79 -12.20
C TYR A 236 -17.27 -1.41 -12.08
N THR A 237 -16.97 -0.21 -11.57
CA THR A 237 -15.59 0.29 -11.50
C THR A 237 -14.72 -0.45 -10.50
N THR A 238 -15.30 -1.04 -9.46
CA THR A 238 -14.57 -1.86 -8.48
C THR A 238 -13.97 -3.12 -9.12
N TRP A 239 -14.73 -3.79 -9.99
CA TRP A 239 -14.36 -5.11 -10.53
C TRP A 239 -13.88 -5.07 -11.98
N PHE A 240 -14.34 -4.09 -12.77
CA PHE A 240 -14.07 -4.01 -14.20
C PHE A 240 -13.32 -2.74 -14.61
N GLY A 241 -13.08 -1.83 -13.67
CA GLY A 241 -12.38 -0.58 -13.93
C GLY A 241 -13.21 0.42 -14.74
N ASP A 242 -12.52 1.25 -15.52
CA ASP A 242 -13.16 2.32 -16.29
C ASP A 242 -14.22 1.77 -17.26
N TYR A 243 -15.42 2.32 -17.13
CA TYR A 243 -16.55 1.93 -17.96
C TYR A 243 -16.37 2.39 -19.41
N THR A 244 -16.51 1.45 -20.33
CA THR A 244 -16.79 1.72 -21.73
C THR A 244 -17.84 0.73 -22.22
N THR A 245 -18.60 1.10 -23.26
CA THR A 245 -19.60 0.20 -23.85
C THR A 245 -18.97 -1.11 -24.31
N ALA A 246 -17.76 -1.08 -24.89
CA ALA A 246 -17.07 -2.29 -25.35
C ALA A 246 -16.75 -3.25 -24.21
N ARG A 247 -16.23 -2.74 -23.09
CA ARG A 247 -15.94 -3.55 -21.90
C ARG A 247 -17.20 -4.09 -21.25
N ALA A 248 -18.25 -3.27 -21.13
CA ALA A 248 -19.52 -3.69 -20.57
C ALA A 248 -20.22 -4.76 -21.43
N SER A 249 -20.12 -4.66 -22.76
CA SER A 249 -20.58 -5.70 -23.68
C SER A 249 -19.79 -6.99 -23.55
N LYS A 250 -18.46 -6.92 -23.33
CA LYS A 250 -17.64 -8.11 -23.09
C LYS A 250 -18.05 -8.84 -21.81
N VAL A 251 -18.17 -8.12 -20.70
CA VAL A 251 -18.66 -8.69 -19.43
C VAL A 251 -20.05 -9.30 -19.61
N THR A 252 -20.99 -8.56 -20.22
CA THR A 252 -22.33 -9.06 -20.55
C THR A 252 -22.28 -10.37 -21.33
N SER A 253 -21.35 -10.50 -22.30
CA SER A 253 -21.24 -11.70 -23.12
C SER A 253 -20.83 -12.94 -22.32
N HIS A 254 -19.96 -12.80 -21.33
CA HIS A 254 -19.53 -13.92 -20.48
C HIS A 254 -20.74 -14.53 -19.76
N PHE A 255 -21.55 -13.68 -19.13
CA PHE A 255 -22.73 -14.10 -18.39
C PHE A 255 -23.86 -14.59 -19.30
N SER A 256 -24.07 -13.97 -20.45
CA SER A 256 -25.05 -14.48 -21.41
C SER A 256 -24.67 -15.87 -21.91
N ASN A 257 -23.37 -16.12 -22.13
CA ASN A 257 -22.89 -17.43 -22.59
C ASN A 257 -23.02 -18.49 -21.50
N MET A 258 -22.77 -18.15 -20.23
CA MET A 258 -22.96 -19.05 -19.08
C MET A 258 -24.43 -19.44 -18.86
N LEU A 259 -25.38 -18.65 -19.38
CA LEU A 259 -26.81 -18.93 -19.29
C LEU A 259 -27.39 -19.60 -20.55
N LEU A 260 -26.56 -19.89 -21.56
CA LEU A 260 -26.99 -20.67 -22.71
C LEU A 260 -27.25 -22.12 -22.32
N ASN A 261 -28.27 -22.73 -22.93
CA ASN A 261 -28.53 -24.16 -22.73
C ASN A 261 -27.30 -24.97 -23.15
N GLY A 262 -26.88 -25.89 -22.28
CA GLY A 262 -25.61 -26.60 -22.39
C GLY A 262 -24.44 -25.86 -21.73
N SER A 263 -24.63 -24.73 -21.06
CA SER A 263 -23.54 -23.96 -20.42
C SER A 263 -23.86 -23.51 -18.99
N VAL A 264 -25.04 -23.87 -18.49
CA VAL A 264 -25.45 -23.54 -17.12
C VAL A 264 -24.75 -24.44 -16.11
N PRO A 265 -24.39 -23.93 -14.91
CA PRO A 265 -23.71 -24.70 -13.87
C PRO A 265 -24.36 -26.06 -13.56
N GLU A 266 -25.69 -26.14 -13.57
CA GLU A 266 -26.42 -27.38 -13.26
C GLU A 266 -26.37 -28.44 -14.37
N GLN A 267 -25.64 -28.19 -15.45
CA GLN A 267 -25.41 -29.14 -16.55
C GLN A 267 -23.96 -29.60 -16.65
N PHE A 268 -23.07 -29.09 -15.78
CA PHE A 268 -21.67 -29.48 -15.76
C PHE A 268 -21.40 -30.81 -15.05
N HIS A 269 -20.21 -31.33 -15.32
CA HIS A 269 -19.62 -32.45 -14.63
C HIS A 269 -18.72 -31.92 -13.52
N TYR A 270 -18.90 -32.41 -12.29
CA TYR A 270 -18.07 -32.04 -11.15
C TYR A 270 -17.28 -33.25 -10.67
N ASP A 271 -15.96 -33.12 -10.63
CA ASP A 271 -15.03 -34.16 -10.22
C ASP A 271 -14.49 -33.87 -8.81
N CYS A 272 -14.71 -34.80 -7.88
CA CYS A 272 -14.29 -34.67 -6.48
C CYS A 272 -12.94 -35.34 -6.16
N SER A 273 -12.17 -35.76 -7.17
CA SER A 273 -10.90 -36.48 -6.97
C SER A 273 -9.70 -35.58 -6.66
N CYS A 274 -9.82 -34.26 -6.80
CA CYS A 274 -8.73 -33.34 -6.52
C CYS A 274 -8.47 -33.21 -5.01
N THR A 275 -7.20 -33.32 -4.62
CA THR A 275 -6.76 -33.21 -3.22
C THR A 275 -5.76 -32.09 -3.00
N SER A 276 -5.59 -31.15 -3.94
CA SER A 276 -4.74 -29.98 -3.73
C SER A 276 -5.44 -28.95 -2.84
N ASP A 277 -4.68 -28.01 -2.29
CA ASP A 277 -5.20 -26.89 -1.49
C ASP A 277 -5.77 -25.73 -2.32
N SER A 278 -5.86 -25.89 -3.65
CA SER A 278 -6.62 -24.98 -4.51
C SER A 278 -8.12 -25.10 -4.22
N TYR A 279 -8.92 -24.19 -4.77
CA TYR A 279 -10.38 -24.28 -4.71
C TYR A 279 -10.89 -25.24 -5.77
N ALA A 280 -10.57 -24.98 -7.03
CA ALA A 280 -11.00 -25.79 -8.16
C ALA A 280 -10.08 -25.53 -9.35
N PHE A 281 -10.26 -26.31 -10.41
CA PHE A 281 -9.61 -26.06 -11.69
C PHE A 281 -10.43 -26.59 -12.88
N VAL A 282 -10.13 -26.06 -14.07
CA VAL A 282 -10.65 -26.55 -15.35
C VAL A 282 -9.55 -26.60 -16.41
N TYR A 283 -9.80 -27.39 -17.45
CA TYR A 283 -9.12 -27.23 -18.74
C TYR A 283 -10.06 -26.48 -19.69
N PRO A 284 -9.69 -25.27 -20.18
CA PRO A 284 -10.57 -24.43 -21.00
C PRO A 284 -11.13 -25.08 -22.27
N ASP A 285 -10.40 -26.06 -22.82
CA ASP A 285 -10.76 -26.84 -24.02
C ASP A 285 -11.63 -28.08 -23.71
N ARG A 286 -11.77 -28.45 -22.43
CA ARG A 286 -12.61 -29.56 -21.95
C ARG A 286 -13.90 -29.01 -21.35
N PHE A 287 -14.74 -28.49 -22.22
CA PHE A 287 -15.95 -27.78 -21.83
C PHE A 287 -16.84 -28.58 -20.86
N GLY A 288 -17.22 -27.93 -19.76
CA GLY A 288 -18.23 -28.39 -18.81
C GLY A 288 -17.76 -29.44 -17.81
N THR A 289 -16.46 -29.57 -17.54
CA THR A 289 -15.93 -30.36 -16.41
C THR A 289 -15.15 -29.47 -15.45
N ILE A 290 -15.56 -29.44 -14.18
CA ILE A 290 -14.92 -28.69 -13.09
C ILE A 290 -14.37 -29.67 -12.05
N HIS A 291 -13.09 -29.55 -11.70
CA HIS A 291 -12.45 -30.37 -10.67
C HIS A 291 -12.41 -29.59 -9.36
N LEU A 292 -13.01 -30.14 -8.31
CA LEU A 292 -13.18 -29.48 -7.00
C LEU A 292 -12.15 -30.01 -6.00
N CYS A 293 -11.40 -29.11 -5.38
CA CYS A 293 -10.24 -29.40 -4.54
C CYS A 293 -10.52 -29.08 -3.05
N ASN A 294 -9.53 -29.22 -2.17
CA ASN A 294 -9.75 -29.17 -0.71
C ASN A 294 -10.32 -27.83 -0.22
N SER A 295 -9.86 -26.70 -0.77
CA SER A 295 -10.33 -25.39 -0.30
C SER A 295 -11.81 -25.15 -0.62
N PHE A 296 -12.33 -25.69 -1.72
CA PHE A 296 -13.75 -25.59 -2.06
C PHE A 296 -14.65 -26.22 -1.00
N TRP A 297 -14.26 -27.36 -0.42
CA TRP A 297 -15.09 -28.04 0.58
C TRP A 297 -15.22 -27.25 1.88
N THR A 298 -14.17 -26.49 2.23
CA THR A 298 -14.14 -25.62 3.42
C THR A 298 -14.72 -24.23 3.18
N ALA A 299 -14.95 -23.85 1.93
CA ALA A 299 -15.49 -22.56 1.56
C ALA A 299 -16.96 -22.39 2.01
N PRO A 300 -17.40 -21.15 2.33
CA PRO A 300 -18.81 -20.88 2.57
C PRO A 300 -19.62 -21.13 1.29
N MET A 301 -20.92 -21.39 1.41
CA MET A 301 -21.76 -21.65 0.24
C MET A 301 -21.90 -20.41 -0.66
N THR A 302 -21.94 -19.22 -0.05
CA THR A 302 -22.07 -17.90 -0.67
C THR A 302 -21.07 -16.91 -0.06
N GLY A 303 -20.90 -15.75 -0.65
CA GLY A 303 -20.00 -14.69 -0.21
C GLY A 303 -18.63 -14.73 -0.88
N THR A 304 -17.66 -14.04 -0.27
CA THR A 304 -16.25 -13.99 -0.68
C THR A 304 -15.64 -15.40 -0.67
N ASP A 305 -14.92 -15.75 -1.74
CA ASP A 305 -14.24 -17.05 -1.92
C ASP A 305 -15.16 -18.25 -1.58
N SER A 306 -16.37 -18.25 -2.13
CA SER A 306 -17.45 -19.21 -1.84
C SER A 306 -17.53 -20.36 -2.84
N LYS A 307 -18.26 -21.42 -2.48
CA LYS A 307 -18.57 -22.54 -3.38
C LYS A 307 -19.29 -22.07 -4.64
N ALA A 308 -20.33 -21.24 -4.48
CA ALA A 308 -21.04 -20.66 -5.63
C ALA A 308 -20.11 -19.80 -6.49
N GLY A 309 -19.37 -18.86 -5.88
CA GLY A 309 -18.42 -17.99 -6.57
C GLY A 309 -17.32 -18.76 -7.32
N THR A 310 -16.77 -19.81 -6.71
CA THR A 310 -15.79 -20.72 -7.33
C THR A 310 -16.36 -21.37 -8.59
N ILE A 311 -17.61 -21.85 -8.57
CA ILE A 311 -18.22 -22.44 -9.77
C ILE A 311 -18.33 -21.40 -10.88
N VAL A 312 -18.74 -20.17 -10.57
CA VAL A 312 -18.83 -19.11 -11.57
C VAL A 312 -17.42 -18.78 -12.13
N HIS A 313 -16.41 -18.64 -11.26
CA HIS A 313 -15.01 -18.44 -11.63
C HIS A 313 -14.53 -19.51 -12.63
N GLU A 314 -14.66 -20.79 -12.29
CA GLU A 314 -14.18 -21.90 -13.14
C GLU A 314 -14.95 -21.99 -14.46
N SER A 315 -16.25 -21.71 -14.43
CA SER A 315 -17.09 -21.70 -15.63
C SER A 315 -16.62 -20.66 -16.66
N SER A 316 -16.01 -19.57 -16.21
CA SER A 316 -15.59 -18.45 -17.04
C SER A 316 -14.42 -18.75 -17.96
N HIS A 317 -13.55 -19.66 -17.53
CA HIS A 317 -12.35 -20.05 -18.26
C HIS A 317 -12.65 -20.80 -19.54
N PHE A 318 -13.79 -21.49 -19.60
CA PHE A 318 -14.17 -22.24 -20.78
C PHE A 318 -14.20 -21.34 -22.02
N PHE A 319 -13.61 -21.83 -23.13
CA PHE A 319 -13.54 -21.10 -24.39
C PHE A 319 -14.92 -20.70 -24.93
N SER A 320 -15.96 -21.48 -24.61
CA SER A 320 -17.34 -21.25 -25.01
C SER A 320 -18.08 -20.20 -24.15
N ILE A 321 -17.51 -19.77 -23.02
CA ILE A 321 -18.14 -18.84 -22.09
C ILE A 321 -17.44 -17.48 -22.12
N GLY A 322 -16.29 -17.37 -21.45
CA GLY A 322 -15.57 -16.09 -21.29
C GLY A 322 -14.14 -16.12 -21.81
N HIS A 323 -13.52 -17.30 -21.90
CA HIS A 323 -12.08 -17.43 -22.16
C HIS A 323 -11.28 -16.50 -21.23
N THR A 324 -11.66 -16.47 -19.95
CA THR A 324 -10.96 -15.65 -18.96
C THR A 324 -9.61 -16.27 -18.62
N GLY A 325 -8.66 -15.42 -18.27
CA GLY A 325 -7.37 -15.80 -17.69
C GLY A 325 -7.40 -15.75 -16.16
N ASP A 326 -6.41 -16.36 -15.54
CA ASP A 326 -6.03 -16.13 -14.14
C ASP A 326 -4.87 -15.15 -14.16
N TYR A 327 -5.16 -13.86 -14.08
CA TYR A 327 -4.10 -12.83 -14.06
C TYR A 327 -3.66 -12.55 -12.65
N VAL A 328 -4.60 -12.47 -11.71
CA VAL A 328 -4.39 -12.25 -10.28
C VAL A 328 -5.37 -13.12 -9.49
N TYR A 329 -5.02 -13.41 -8.24
CA TYR A 329 -5.85 -14.18 -7.32
C TYR A 329 -6.22 -13.36 -6.08
N GLY A 330 -7.46 -13.51 -5.62
CA GLY A 330 -7.96 -12.79 -4.44
C GLY A 330 -8.50 -11.39 -4.75
N HIS A 331 -9.41 -10.94 -3.88
CA HIS A 331 -10.24 -9.74 -4.10
C HIS A 331 -9.43 -8.43 -4.17
N GLU A 332 -8.42 -8.26 -3.31
CA GLU A 332 -7.61 -7.04 -3.28
C GLU A 332 -6.79 -6.85 -4.57
N ASP A 333 -6.22 -7.93 -5.08
CA ASP A 333 -5.43 -7.89 -6.31
C ASP A 333 -6.33 -7.77 -7.54
N ALA A 334 -7.51 -8.38 -7.53
CA ALA A 334 -8.57 -8.21 -8.54
C ALA A 334 -9.02 -6.73 -8.64
N MET A 335 -9.40 -6.11 -7.51
CA MET A 335 -9.72 -4.68 -7.45
C MET A 335 -8.55 -3.79 -7.93
N THR A 336 -7.31 -4.19 -7.66
CA THR A 336 -6.12 -3.49 -8.13
C THR A 336 -5.93 -3.68 -9.65
N LEU A 337 -6.21 -4.87 -10.20
CA LEU A 337 -6.17 -5.14 -11.62
C LEU A 337 -7.22 -4.31 -12.36
N ALA A 338 -8.43 -4.20 -11.83
CA ALA A 338 -9.48 -3.33 -12.34
C ALA A 338 -9.04 -1.86 -12.45
N GLN A 339 -8.24 -1.36 -11.49
CA GLN A 339 -7.73 0.01 -11.50
C GLN A 339 -6.52 0.21 -12.43
N THR A 340 -5.72 -0.83 -12.64
CA THR A 340 -4.41 -0.71 -13.31
C THR A 340 -4.44 -1.18 -14.76
N ASP A 341 -5.25 -2.19 -15.09
CA ASP A 341 -5.37 -2.79 -16.41
C ASP A 341 -6.82 -3.30 -16.61
N PRO A 342 -7.79 -2.40 -16.86
CA PRO A 342 -9.20 -2.78 -17.01
C PRO A 342 -9.46 -3.80 -18.13
N ASP A 343 -8.61 -3.85 -19.15
CA ASP A 343 -8.75 -4.80 -20.26
C ASP A 343 -8.37 -6.23 -19.85
N LYS A 344 -7.41 -6.38 -18.93
CA LYS A 344 -7.17 -7.66 -18.24
C LYS A 344 -8.22 -7.97 -17.19
N ALA A 345 -8.69 -6.98 -16.43
CA ALA A 345 -9.69 -7.19 -15.39
C ALA A 345 -10.99 -7.79 -15.93
N ILE A 346 -11.55 -7.23 -17.01
CA ILE A 346 -12.73 -7.83 -17.69
C ILE A 346 -12.46 -9.20 -18.32
N SER A 347 -11.21 -9.64 -18.35
CA SER A 347 -10.77 -10.93 -18.87
C SER A 347 -10.20 -11.81 -17.76
N ASN A 348 -10.32 -11.43 -16.48
CA ASN A 348 -9.80 -12.15 -15.33
C ASN A 348 -10.95 -12.91 -14.64
N ALA A 349 -10.74 -14.18 -14.28
CA ALA A 349 -11.81 -15.00 -13.70
C ALA A 349 -12.28 -14.49 -12.33
N GLU A 350 -11.37 -14.02 -11.47
CA GLU A 350 -11.73 -13.44 -10.16
C GLU A 350 -12.54 -12.16 -10.27
N ASP A 351 -12.11 -11.22 -11.13
CA ASP A 351 -12.82 -9.94 -11.36
C ASP A 351 -14.21 -10.15 -11.97
N SER A 352 -14.39 -11.27 -12.67
CA SER A 352 -15.58 -11.43 -13.47
C SER A 352 -16.80 -11.88 -12.66
N LEU A 353 -16.68 -12.62 -11.55
CA LEU A 353 -17.73 -13.63 -11.33
C LEU A 353 -18.03 -14.09 -9.91
N GLU A 354 -17.18 -13.83 -8.91
CA GLU A 354 -17.45 -14.28 -7.54
C GLU A 354 -18.20 -13.24 -6.70
N ASP A 355 -17.87 -11.96 -6.85
CA ASP A 355 -18.22 -10.96 -5.84
C ASP A 355 -19.58 -10.27 -6.05
N TRP A 356 -20.46 -10.92 -6.83
CA TRP A 356 -21.83 -10.45 -7.00
C TRP A 356 -22.63 -10.49 -5.69
N ASP A 357 -22.27 -11.38 -4.76
CA ASP A 357 -22.95 -11.56 -3.48
C ASP A 357 -22.64 -10.47 -2.43
N THR A 358 -21.39 -9.99 -2.34
CA THR A 358 -20.96 -9.07 -1.25
C THR A 358 -21.56 -7.67 -1.36
N SER A 359 -21.84 -7.21 -2.58
CA SER A 359 -22.46 -5.90 -2.79
C SER A 359 -23.94 -5.83 -2.37
N ASN A 360 -24.64 -6.96 -2.23
CA ASN A 360 -25.99 -7.01 -1.65
C ASN A 360 -25.98 -6.90 -0.12
N PHE A 361 -24.85 -7.19 0.53
CA PHE A 361 -24.70 -7.07 1.99
C PHE A 361 -24.36 -5.63 2.41
N GLU A 362 -23.46 -4.96 1.69
CA GLU A 362 -23.10 -3.55 1.89
C GLU A 362 -24.28 -2.58 1.61
N LEU A 363 -25.09 -2.85 0.59
CA LEU A 363 -26.29 -2.05 0.28
C LEU A 363 -27.42 -2.23 1.29
N LYS A 364 -27.45 -3.34 2.05
CA LYS A 364 -28.36 -3.50 3.19
C LYS A 364 -27.88 -2.74 4.43
N ILE A 365 -26.57 -2.64 4.65
CA ILE A 365 -26.02 -1.89 5.79
C ILE A 365 -26.10 -0.38 5.57
N GLN A 366 -25.95 0.13 4.34
CA GLN A 366 -26.14 1.56 4.05
C GLN A 366 -27.63 2.01 4.08
N ASN A 367 -28.58 1.07 4.00
CA ASN A 367 -30.02 1.35 4.10
C ASN A 367 -30.65 0.94 5.44
N LEU A 368 -29.88 0.37 6.37
CA LEU A 368 -30.29 0.21 7.77
C LEU A 368 -30.03 1.53 8.52
N LYS A 369 -30.89 2.50 8.29
CA LYS A 369 -31.24 3.43 9.38
C LYS A 369 -31.82 2.56 10.49
N VAL A 370 -31.03 2.33 11.54
CA VAL A 370 -31.58 1.94 12.84
C VAL A 370 -32.35 3.16 13.35
N GLU A 371 -33.60 3.30 12.90
CA GLU A 371 -34.59 4.07 13.65
C GLU A 371 -35.00 3.18 14.83
N PHE A 372 -34.61 3.60 16.03
CA PHE A 372 -35.25 3.13 17.25
C PHE A 372 -36.72 3.56 17.17
N VAL A 373 -37.59 2.63 16.81
CA VAL A 373 -39.04 2.78 16.98
C VAL A 373 -39.35 2.36 18.41
N ASP A 374 -39.52 3.34 19.29
CA ASP A 374 -40.23 3.13 20.55
C ASP A 374 -41.67 2.72 20.23
N LEU A 375 -42.09 1.56 20.71
CA LEU A 375 -43.51 1.16 20.74
C LEU A 375 -44.16 1.80 21.98
N PRO A 376 -45.23 2.60 21.85
CA PRO A 376 -46.06 2.96 22.97
C PRO A 376 -47.27 2.03 23.08
N ASP A 377 -47.50 1.52 24.28
CA ASP A 377 -48.71 0.82 24.67
C ASP A 377 -49.98 1.68 24.46
N GLY A 378 -50.91 1.16 23.65
CA GLY A 378 -52.33 1.02 23.99
C GLY A 378 -53.23 2.24 24.28
N LYS A 379 -53.95 2.66 23.23
CA LYS A 379 -55.41 3.05 23.16
C LYS A 379 -55.84 4.49 23.60
N PRO A 380 -57.06 4.97 23.23
CA PRO A 380 -57.38 5.58 21.92
C PRO A 380 -58.17 6.92 22.02
N GLU A 381 -58.13 7.80 21.01
CA GLU A 381 -59.29 8.57 20.48
C GLU A 381 -58.87 9.54 19.35
N ASN A 382 -59.75 9.66 18.36
CA ASN A 382 -59.68 10.47 17.13
C ASN A 382 -60.69 11.65 17.27
N PRO A 383 -60.87 12.61 16.34
CA PRO A 383 -60.00 13.23 15.31
C PRO A 383 -59.92 14.77 15.46
N LYS A 384 -58.97 15.43 14.78
CA LYS A 384 -59.29 16.48 13.78
C LYS A 384 -58.03 16.94 13.03
N ALA A 385 -58.22 17.04 11.73
CA ALA A 385 -57.27 17.43 10.71
C ALA A 385 -56.80 18.89 10.87
N ASP A 386 -55.62 19.20 10.34
CA ASP A 386 -55.54 20.18 9.24
C ASP A 386 -54.23 20.07 8.44
N LYS A 387 -54.42 20.04 7.12
CA LYS A 387 -53.42 20.26 6.05
C LYS A 387 -52.86 21.68 6.18
N ILE A 388 -51.54 21.86 6.00
CA ILE A 388 -51.01 23.11 5.39
C ILE A 388 -49.98 22.78 4.31
N ILE A 389 -50.14 23.52 3.22
CA ILE A 389 -49.63 23.40 1.87
C ILE A 389 -48.31 24.17 1.71
N LEU A 390 -47.44 23.65 0.84
CA LEU A 390 -46.28 24.35 0.27
C LEU A 390 -46.72 25.56 -0.58
N SER A 391 -46.16 26.74 -0.31
CA SER A 391 -46.09 27.83 -1.29
C SER A 391 -44.86 28.71 -0.99
N GLY A 392 -44.02 28.91 -2.01
CA GLY A 392 -42.85 29.76 -1.94
C GLY A 392 -43.15 31.24 -2.20
N SER A 393 -42.19 32.10 -1.84
CA SER A 393 -42.07 33.45 -2.39
C SER A 393 -40.64 33.96 -2.33
N ARG A 394 -40.07 34.12 -3.53
CA ARG A 394 -39.52 35.36 -4.10
C ARG A 394 -38.31 36.04 -3.41
N LEU A 395 -37.21 36.05 -4.17
CA LEU A 395 -35.99 36.85 -4.02
C LEU A 395 -36.27 38.35 -4.18
N THR A 396 -35.78 39.18 -3.25
CA THR A 396 -35.40 40.58 -3.48
C THR A 396 -34.16 40.92 -2.63
N GLY A 397 -33.18 41.60 -3.24
CA GLY A 397 -31.87 41.90 -2.66
C GLY A 397 -31.79 43.20 -1.85
N THR A 398 -30.53 43.56 -1.55
CA THR A 398 -29.95 44.64 -0.70
C THR A 398 -29.53 44.11 0.68
N ARG A 399 -28.32 44.35 1.24
CA ARG A 399 -27.27 45.36 1.03
C ARG A 399 -25.94 44.78 1.58
N TYR A 400 -24.80 45.00 0.91
CA TYR A 400 -23.48 44.69 1.47
C TYR A 400 -23.12 45.75 2.52
N GLU A 401 -22.97 45.34 3.78
CA GLU A 401 -22.42 46.16 4.86
C GLU A 401 -20.97 45.72 5.10
N THR A 402 -20.03 46.63 4.86
CA THR A 402 -18.60 46.44 5.12
C THR A 402 -18.33 46.48 6.62
N ASN A 403 -18.22 45.32 7.27
CA ASN A 403 -17.73 45.25 8.63
C ASN A 403 -16.20 45.42 8.67
N ARG A 404 -15.73 46.47 9.36
CA ARG A 404 -14.33 46.58 9.80
C ARG A 404 -14.01 45.40 10.74
N PRO A 405 -12.77 44.84 10.71
CA PRO A 405 -12.38 43.82 11.67
C PRO A 405 -12.31 44.42 13.08
N ASP A 406 -12.98 43.76 14.02
CA ASP A 406 -12.97 44.08 15.44
C ASP A 406 -11.56 43.86 16.02
N LEU A 407 -10.87 44.96 16.32
CA LEU A 407 -9.51 44.97 16.88
C LEU A 407 -9.43 44.37 18.29
N SER A 408 -10.56 44.30 19.02
CA SER A 408 -10.61 43.71 20.36
C SER A 408 -10.44 42.19 20.34
N PHE A 409 -10.94 41.53 19.27
CA PHE A 409 -10.73 40.11 19.02
C PHE A 409 -9.24 39.79 18.78
N ILE A 410 -8.56 40.61 17.96
CA ILE A 410 -7.12 40.45 17.69
C ILE A 410 -6.29 40.63 18.97
N GLN A 411 -6.63 41.61 19.81
CA GLN A 411 -5.93 41.86 21.06
C GLN A 411 -6.16 40.75 22.11
N SER A 412 -7.33 40.10 22.10
CA SER A 412 -7.62 38.91 22.91
C SER A 412 -6.80 37.69 22.48
N ILE A 413 -6.65 37.45 21.18
CA ILE A 413 -5.83 36.34 20.63
C ILE A 413 -4.33 36.52 20.93
N MET A 414 -3.85 37.76 21.02
CA MET A 414 -2.44 38.08 21.24
C MET A 414 -2.02 38.02 22.73
N SER A 415 -2.96 37.90 23.66
CA SER A 415 -2.66 37.82 25.09
C SER A 415 -2.23 36.38 25.46
N PRO A 416 -1.10 36.18 26.16
CA PRO A 416 -0.65 34.84 26.52
C PRO A 416 -1.69 34.15 27.43
N PRO A 417 -1.97 32.85 27.24
CA PRO A 417 -2.97 32.14 28.00
C PRO A 417 -2.60 32.11 29.49
N THR A 418 -3.30 32.91 30.31
CA THR A 418 -3.11 32.95 31.77
C THR A 418 -4.04 31.92 32.42
N GLY A 419 -3.46 30.83 32.93
CA GLY A 419 -4.22 29.81 33.67
C GLY A 419 -3.33 29.09 34.68
N LYS A 420 -3.76 29.03 35.94
CA LYS A 420 -3.11 28.19 36.97
C LYS A 420 -3.15 26.73 36.51
N GLY A 421 -2.00 26.05 36.47
CA GLY A 421 -1.87 24.65 36.08
C GLY A 421 -1.45 24.39 34.62
N LYS A 422 -1.11 25.43 33.84
CA LYS A 422 -0.57 25.28 32.48
C LYS A 422 0.95 25.45 32.49
N GLU A 423 1.65 24.69 31.66
CA GLU A 423 3.11 24.69 31.63
C GLU A 423 3.67 26.06 31.18
N SER A 424 4.65 26.58 31.92
CA SER A 424 5.28 27.88 31.68
C SER A 424 5.84 28.01 30.25
N GLY A 425 5.76 29.19 29.66
CA GLY A 425 6.37 29.47 28.35
C GLY A 425 7.87 29.15 28.35
N THR A 426 8.54 29.37 29.47
CA THR A 426 9.95 29.00 29.69
C THR A 426 10.15 27.49 29.61
N ALA A 427 9.29 26.69 30.24
CA ALA A 427 9.37 25.23 30.20
C ALA A 427 9.21 24.69 28.77
N ARG A 428 8.32 25.30 27.98
CA ARG A 428 8.10 24.94 26.56
C ARG A 428 9.34 25.18 25.71
N VAL A 429 9.99 26.32 25.88
CA VAL A 429 11.22 26.66 25.15
C VAL A 429 12.36 25.74 25.57
N LEU A 430 12.56 25.54 26.88
CA LEU A 430 13.65 24.70 27.40
C LEU A 430 13.47 23.23 27.02
N GLY A 431 12.29 22.66 27.20
CA GLY A 431 12.01 21.25 26.88
C GLY A 431 12.12 20.96 25.38
N SER A 432 11.52 21.82 24.56
CA SER A 432 11.56 21.66 23.10
C SER A 432 12.96 21.95 22.52
N GLY A 433 13.67 22.94 23.06
CA GLY A 433 15.03 23.28 22.64
C GLY A 433 16.03 22.17 22.99
N THR A 434 15.94 21.64 24.21
CA THR A 434 16.77 20.49 24.65
C THR A 434 16.51 19.27 23.78
N SER A 435 15.25 19.01 23.44
CA SER A 435 14.89 17.95 22.49
C SER A 435 15.55 18.15 21.10
N GLY A 436 15.48 19.36 20.54
CA GLY A 436 16.10 19.65 19.25
C GLY A 436 17.62 19.53 19.26
N ILE A 437 18.27 19.92 20.36
CA ILE A 437 19.72 19.74 20.54
C ILE A 437 20.07 18.26 20.65
N ALA A 438 19.32 17.47 21.43
CA ALA A 438 19.54 16.04 21.56
C ALA A 438 19.34 15.30 20.22
N GLU A 439 18.32 15.67 19.44
CA GLU A 439 18.12 15.13 18.08
C GLU A 439 19.36 15.38 17.20
N LEU A 440 19.90 16.59 17.25
CA LEU A 440 21.11 16.94 16.49
C LEU A 440 22.32 16.14 16.93
N LEU A 441 22.55 16.00 18.24
CA LEU A 441 23.71 15.28 18.76
C LEU A 441 23.70 13.80 18.33
N ILE A 442 22.53 13.17 18.33
CA ILE A 442 22.39 11.73 18.04
C ILE A 442 22.34 11.47 16.53
N PHE A 443 21.51 12.21 15.79
CA PHE A 443 21.18 11.84 14.42
C PHE A 443 21.96 12.61 13.35
N HIS A 444 22.62 13.72 13.68
CA HIS A 444 23.45 14.43 12.71
C HIS A 444 24.69 13.64 12.25
N PRO A 445 25.39 12.89 13.14
CA PRO A 445 26.46 11.98 12.71
C PRO A 445 25.94 10.88 11.79
N VAL A 446 24.79 10.28 12.12
CA VAL A 446 24.14 9.24 11.32
C VAL A 446 23.81 9.77 9.92
N ASP A 447 23.23 10.97 9.83
CA ASP A 447 22.94 11.62 8.55
C ASP A 447 24.20 11.87 7.72
N THR A 448 25.28 12.25 8.37
CA THR A 448 26.55 12.52 7.70
C THR A 448 27.17 11.23 7.17
N VAL A 449 27.15 10.15 7.95
CA VAL A 449 27.62 8.82 7.55
C VAL A 449 26.80 8.32 6.37
N ALA A 450 25.47 8.31 6.49
CA ALA A 450 24.56 7.84 5.46
C ALA A 450 24.77 8.60 4.14
N LYS A 451 24.86 9.94 4.18
CA LYS A 451 25.12 10.75 2.97
C LYS A 451 26.49 10.49 2.35
N ARG A 452 27.53 10.26 3.17
CA ARG A 452 28.87 9.93 2.66
C ARG A 452 28.91 8.55 2.01
N LEU A 453 28.17 7.58 2.55
CA LEU A 453 28.00 6.26 1.95
C LEU A 453 27.19 6.32 0.65
N MET A 454 26.04 7.01 0.65
CA MET A 454 25.18 7.16 -0.54
C MET A 454 25.85 7.93 -1.69
N SER A 455 26.72 8.89 -1.38
CA SER A 455 27.46 9.65 -2.40
C SER A 455 28.73 8.94 -2.90
N ASN A 456 29.13 7.82 -2.27
CA ASN A 456 30.32 7.09 -2.65
C ASN A 456 30.02 6.13 -3.83
N LYS A 457 30.79 6.27 -4.91
CA LYS A 457 30.65 5.43 -6.12
C LYS A 457 31.56 4.19 -6.13
N ALA A 458 32.49 4.09 -5.19
CA ALA A 458 33.44 2.97 -5.10
C ALA A 458 32.84 1.78 -4.32
N LYS A 459 33.27 0.55 -4.62
CA LYS A 459 32.86 -0.64 -3.85
C LYS A 459 33.20 -0.47 -2.36
N VAL A 460 32.21 -0.70 -1.51
CA VAL A 460 32.35 -0.62 -0.05
C VAL A 460 32.95 -1.93 0.46
N SER A 461 34.03 -1.84 1.24
CA SER A 461 34.68 -2.96 1.91
C SER A 461 35.06 -2.57 3.34
N ALA A 462 35.33 -3.54 4.21
CA ALA A 462 35.78 -3.27 5.58
C ALA A 462 37.03 -2.35 5.63
N SER A 463 37.92 -2.47 4.64
CA SER A 463 39.14 -1.64 4.54
C SER A 463 38.88 -0.20 4.05
N THR A 464 37.82 0.02 3.27
CA THR A 464 37.49 1.34 2.67
C THR A 464 36.42 2.10 3.46
N LEU A 465 35.77 1.48 4.44
CA LEU A 465 34.68 2.10 5.20
C LEU A 465 35.12 3.34 5.99
N SER A 466 36.27 3.28 6.67
CA SER A 466 36.78 4.41 7.46
C SER A 466 37.16 5.61 6.58
N THR A 467 37.71 5.36 5.38
CA THR A 467 38.06 6.42 4.43
C THR A 467 36.83 7.06 3.80
N ILE A 468 35.77 6.29 3.57
CA ILE A 468 34.48 6.82 3.09
C ILE A 468 33.79 7.65 4.19
N ILE A 469 33.72 7.12 5.43
CA ILE A 469 33.01 7.76 6.54
C ILE A 469 33.70 9.03 6.99
N PHE A 470 35.02 9.03 7.18
CA PHE A 470 35.75 10.15 7.79
C PHE A 470 36.52 11.01 6.78
N ARG A 471 36.57 10.62 5.50
CA ARG A 471 37.32 11.33 4.43
C ARG A 471 38.76 11.62 4.88
N ASP A 472 39.19 12.88 4.80
CA ASP A 472 40.54 13.32 5.19
C ASP A 472 40.87 13.08 6.68
N TYR A 473 39.87 12.80 7.51
CA TYR A 473 40.02 12.49 8.93
C TYR A 473 40.10 10.98 9.22
N ALA A 474 40.18 10.13 8.21
CA ALA A 474 40.22 8.67 8.37
C ALA A 474 41.41 8.16 9.18
N THR A 475 42.52 8.90 9.20
CA THR A 475 43.72 8.62 10.00
C THR A 475 43.83 9.49 11.26
N ALA A 476 42.85 10.36 11.52
CA ALA A 476 42.88 11.26 12.67
C ALA A 476 42.50 10.56 13.98
N THR A 477 42.76 11.22 15.11
CA THR A 477 42.34 10.76 16.44
C THR A 477 40.81 10.66 16.54
N PHE A 478 40.32 9.77 17.41
CA PHE A 478 38.88 9.50 17.58
C PHE A 478 38.02 10.77 17.78
N GLY A 479 38.49 11.73 18.59
CA GLY A 479 37.80 13.01 18.77
C GLY A 479 37.67 13.82 17.48
N LYS A 480 38.73 13.91 16.68
CA LYS A 480 38.70 14.60 15.37
C LYS A 480 37.80 13.87 14.38
N LYS A 481 37.77 12.52 14.41
CA LYS A 481 36.83 11.70 13.63
C LYS A 481 35.38 12.03 14.00
N LEU A 482 35.04 12.05 15.28
CA LEU A 482 33.69 12.41 15.74
C LEU A 482 33.29 13.83 15.33
N VAL A 483 34.16 14.83 15.52
CA VAL A 483 33.88 16.21 15.10
C VAL A 483 33.69 16.31 13.58
N SER A 484 34.41 15.51 12.80
CA SER A 484 34.24 15.47 11.33
C SER A 484 32.86 14.98 10.87
N LEU A 485 32.09 14.31 11.74
CA LEU A 485 30.72 13.88 11.49
C LEU A 485 29.67 14.98 11.74
N PHE A 486 30.09 16.17 12.17
CA PHE A 486 29.24 17.35 12.31
C PHE A 486 29.56 18.47 11.29
N PRO A 487 29.67 18.18 9.98
CA PRO A 487 29.90 19.22 9.01
C PRO A 487 28.69 20.16 8.93
N GLY A 488 28.94 21.46 8.86
CA GLY A 488 27.89 22.44 8.60
C GLY A 488 26.90 22.68 9.76
N LEU A 489 27.28 22.38 11.01
CA LEU A 489 26.46 22.56 12.22
C LEU A 489 26.07 24.03 12.52
N GLY A 490 26.39 25.01 11.68
CA GLY A 490 25.98 26.40 11.86
C GLY A 490 24.47 26.62 11.66
N TYR A 491 24.08 27.29 10.58
CA TYR A 491 22.68 27.63 10.30
C TYR A 491 21.72 26.43 10.30
N ALA A 492 22.19 25.24 9.94
CA ALA A 492 21.37 24.02 9.96
C ALA A 492 20.95 23.60 11.38
N ALA A 493 21.84 23.74 12.37
CA ALA A 493 21.51 23.45 13.77
C ALA A 493 20.57 24.51 14.34
N GLY A 494 20.88 25.79 14.09
CA GLY A 494 20.04 26.91 14.54
C GLY A 494 18.60 26.80 14.01
N TYR A 495 18.44 26.50 12.72
CA TYR A 495 17.13 26.24 12.12
C TYR A 495 16.42 25.06 12.78
N LYS A 496 17.09 23.90 12.93
CA LYS A 496 16.45 22.70 13.51
C LYS A 496 16.00 22.93 14.95
N VAL A 497 16.84 23.54 15.79
CA VAL A 497 16.48 23.84 17.18
C VAL A 497 15.31 24.83 17.23
N ALA A 498 15.36 25.91 16.46
CA ALA A 498 14.27 26.88 16.37
C ALA A 498 12.96 26.22 15.89
N GLN A 499 13.05 25.31 14.92
CA GLN A 499 11.92 24.53 14.43
C GLN A 499 11.31 23.66 15.52
N ARG A 500 12.12 22.98 16.34
CA ARG A 500 11.61 22.16 17.45
C ARG A 500 10.99 23.00 18.56
N ILE A 501 11.61 24.13 18.91
CA ILE A 501 11.04 25.10 19.86
C ILE A 501 9.67 25.58 19.38
N TYR A 502 9.57 26.00 18.11
CA TYR A 502 8.32 26.48 17.56
C TYR A 502 7.27 25.38 17.49
N LYS A 503 7.63 24.22 16.95
CA LYS A 503 6.69 23.12 16.70
C LYS A 503 6.19 22.49 18.00
N PHE A 504 7.09 22.11 18.90
CA PHE A 504 6.72 21.39 20.13
C PHE A 504 6.37 22.33 21.29
N GLY A 505 6.94 23.52 21.33
CA GLY A 505 6.59 24.53 22.33
C GLY A 505 5.38 25.38 21.94
N GLY A 506 5.17 25.59 20.64
CA GLY A 506 4.04 26.37 20.12
C GLY A 506 2.72 25.60 20.12
N GLN A 507 2.74 24.28 19.89
CA GLN A 507 1.48 23.51 19.85
C GLN A 507 0.71 23.54 21.17
N PRO A 508 1.32 23.34 22.36
CA PRO A 508 0.62 23.51 23.62
C PRO A 508 0.05 24.92 23.79
N TRP A 509 0.71 25.94 23.24
CA TRP A 509 0.24 27.33 23.30
C TRP A 509 -1.01 27.55 22.46
N PHE A 510 -1.03 27.05 21.22
CA PHE A 510 -2.24 27.06 20.40
C PHE A 510 -3.36 26.23 21.02
N ASN A 511 -3.04 25.07 21.60
CA ASN A 511 -4.02 24.24 22.28
C ASN A 511 -4.61 24.96 23.50
N ASP A 512 -3.80 25.72 24.25
CA ASP A 512 -4.28 26.54 25.36
C ASP A 512 -5.22 27.64 24.93
N LEU A 513 -4.90 28.30 23.81
CA LEU A 513 -5.72 29.35 23.21
C LEU A 513 -7.07 28.80 22.74
N ILE A 514 -7.06 27.63 22.08
CA ILE A 514 -8.28 26.92 21.66
C ILE A 514 -9.10 26.50 22.89
N ASN A 515 -8.46 25.95 23.93
CA ASN A 515 -9.15 25.55 25.14
C ASN A 515 -9.80 26.72 25.89
N GLN A 516 -9.22 27.93 25.81
CA GLN A 516 -9.79 29.11 26.45
C GLN A 516 -10.98 29.70 25.69
N HIS A 517 -10.90 29.76 24.36
CA HIS A 517 -11.86 30.53 23.57
C HIS A 517 -12.87 29.67 22.80
N PHE A 518 -12.53 28.41 22.49
CA PHE A 518 -13.30 27.59 21.55
C PHE A 518 -13.66 26.20 22.10
N LYS A 519 -13.32 25.88 23.36
CA LYS A 519 -13.57 24.55 23.93
C LYS A 519 -15.04 24.12 23.78
N SER A 520 -15.98 25.01 24.09
CA SER A 520 -17.42 24.73 23.99
C SER A 520 -17.84 24.39 22.56
N ASN A 521 -17.30 25.09 21.55
CA ASN A 521 -17.57 24.78 20.14
C ASN A 521 -17.10 23.36 19.80
N PHE A 522 -15.86 23.00 20.18
CA PHE A 522 -15.33 21.67 19.89
C PHE A 522 -16.08 20.56 20.64
N THR A 523 -16.44 20.77 21.91
CA THR A 523 -17.19 19.77 22.68
C THR A 523 -18.62 19.61 22.18
N ASN A 524 -19.27 20.69 21.76
CA ASN A 524 -20.64 20.61 21.23
C ASN A 524 -20.69 19.94 19.86
N THR A 525 -19.69 20.17 19.00
CA THR A 525 -19.67 19.59 17.64
C THR A 525 -19.21 18.13 17.64
N PHE A 526 -18.19 17.78 18.43
CA PHE A 526 -17.56 16.46 18.34
C PHE A 526 -17.82 15.57 19.57
N GLY A 527 -18.45 16.10 20.62
CA GLY A 527 -18.54 15.45 21.93
C GLY A 527 -17.28 15.70 22.77
N GLU A 528 -17.34 15.41 24.07
CA GLU A 528 -16.27 15.78 25.02
C GLU A 528 -14.93 15.09 24.70
N ARG A 529 -14.97 13.78 24.44
CA ARG A 529 -13.78 12.97 24.15
C ARG A 529 -13.14 13.30 22.80
N LYS A 530 -13.93 13.27 21.70
CA LYS A 530 -13.41 13.59 20.37
C LYS A 530 -13.09 15.08 20.21
N GLY A 531 -13.79 15.96 20.92
CA GLY A 531 -13.50 17.40 20.96
C GLY A 531 -12.09 17.67 21.49
N LYS A 532 -11.67 16.97 22.55
CA LYS A 532 -10.30 17.05 23.07
C LYS A 532 -9.25 16.63 22.04
N LEU A 533 -9.49 15.56 21.28
CA LEU A 533 -8.62 15.14 20.18
C LEU A 533 -8.54 16.20 19.08
N MET A 534 -9.69 16.70 18.65
CA MET A 534 -9.77 17.69 17.58
C MET A 534 -9.11 19.02 17.94
N MET A 535 -9.15 19.42 19.20
CA MET A 535 -8.39 20.60 19.67
C MET A 535 -6.88 20.39 19.55
N GLN A 536 -6.35 19.22 19.92
CA GLN A 536 -4.92 18.91 19.79
C GLN A 536 -4.47 18.91 18.32
N ALA A 537 -5.25 18.29 17.45
CA ALA A 537 -4.99 18.25 16.01
C ALA A 537 -5.06 19.64 15.38
N THR A 538 -6.08 20.44 15.74
CA THR A 538 -6.24 21.82 15.25
C THR A 538 -5.11 22.73 15.72
N ALA A 539 -4.71 22.63 16.99
CA ALA A 539 -3.52 23.31 17.52
C ALA A 539 -2.25 22.92 16.75
N GLY A 540 -2.13 21.63 16.40
CA GLY A 540 -1.09 21.13 15.53
C GLY A 540 -1.09 21.79 14.16
N SER A 541 -2.25 21.91 13.51
CA SER A 541 -2.39 22.59 12.22
C SER A 541 -1.98 24.06 12.28
N LEU A 542 -2.46 24.81 13.29
CA LEU A 542 -2.09 26.21 13.51
C LEU A 542 -0.57 26.38 13.71
N THR A 543 0.03 25.46 14.46
CA THR A 543 1.49 25.40 14.63
C THR A 543 2.18 25.15 13.28
N GLY A 544 1.67 24.21 12.48
CA GLY A 544 2.20 23.92 11.14
C GLY A 544 2.15 25.12 10.20
N ILE A 545 1.04 25.87 10.19
CA ILE A 545 0.90 27.13 9.43
C ILE A 545 1.93 28.15 9.92
N GLY A 546 2.05 28.29 11.24
CA GLY A 546 2.93 29.24 11.89
C GLY A 546 4.43 28.98 11.69
N GLU A 547 4.84 27.75 11.35
CA GLU A 547 6.24 27.43 11.01
C GLU A 547 6.78 28.29 9.84
N VAL A 548 5.90 28.94 9.07
CA VAL A 548 6.27 29.93 8.05
C VAL A 548 7.20 31.03 8.60
N VAL A 549 7.11 31.37 9.88
CA VAL A 549 7.97 32.37 10.53
C VAL A 549 9.45 31.98 10.44
N LEU A 550 9.74 30.68 10.39
CA LEU A 550 11.09 30.13 10.29
C LEU A 550 11.57 29.93 8.84
N LEU A 551 10.74 30.27 7.86
CA LEU A 551 11.08 30.11 6.43
C LEU A 551 12.39 30.82 6.04
N PRO A 552 12.71 32.04 6.52
CA PRO A 552 14.00 32.66 6.23
C PRO A 552 15.19 31.81 6.68
N LEU A 553 15.11 31.17 7.85
CA LEU A 553 16.16 30.30 8.36
C LEU A 553 16.30 29.02 7.51
N ASP A 554 15.19 28.48 7.00
CA ASP A 554 15.22 27.33 6.08
C ASP A 554 15.88 27.70 4.75
N VAL A 555 15.52 28.85 4.16
CA VAL A 555 16.12 29.36 2.92
C VAL A 555 17.63 29.60 3.09
N LEU A 556 18.04 30.23 4.21
CA LEU A 556 19.46 30.46 4.50
C LEU A 556 20.24 29.15 4.66
N LYS A 557 19.66 28.14 5.34
CA LYS A 557 20.24 26.81 5.46
C LYS A 557 20.45 26.16 4.09
N ILE A 558 19.45 26.17 3.22
CA ILE A 558 19.53 25.57 1.88
C ILE A 558 20.58 26.32 1.04
N LYS A 559 20.53 27.64 1.01
CA LYS A 559 21.48 28.46 0.24
C LYS A 559 22.92 28.23 0.68
N ARG A 560 23.18 28.09 1.98
CA ARG A 560 24.53 27.77 2.50
C ARG A 560 25.01 26.38 2.08
N GLN A 561 24.10 25.41 1.95
CA GLN A 561 24.42 24.05 1.51
C GLN A 561 24.70 23.97 0.00
N VAL A 562 23.95 24.75 -0.81
CA VAL A 562 24.06 24.73 -2.28
C VAL A 562 25.16 25.66 -2.79
N ASN A 563 25.39 26.81 -2.14
CA ASN A 563 26.41 27.78 -2.54
C ASN A 563 27.17 28.35 -1.31
N PRO A 564 28.19 27.64 -0.80
CA PRO A 564 28.97 28.09 0.37
C PRO A 564 29.72 29.40 0.14
N GLU A 565 30.19 29.64 -1.10
CA GLU A 565 30.95 30.82 -1.54
C GLU A 565 30.12 32.10 -1.40
N ALA A 566 28.81 32.05 -1.69
CA ALA A 566 27.91 33.18 -1.52
C ALA A 566 27.82 33.70 -0.07
N PHE A 567 28.20 32.90 0.93
CA PHE A 567 28.16 33.27 2.35
C PHE A 567 29.56 33.59 2.90
N ARG A 568 30.60 33.52 2.07
CA ARG A 568 31.99 33.77 2.50
C ARG A 568 32.20 35.28 2.67
N GLY A 569 32.44 35.72 3.90
CA GLY A 569 32.68 37.14 4.22
C GLY A 569 31.43 38.02 4.35
N ARG A 570 30.21 37.47 4.22
CA ARG A 570 28.94 38.18 4.45
C ARG A 570 28.28 37.74 5.76
N GLY A 571 27.99 38.70 6.65
CA GLY A 571 27.27 38.43 7.91
C GLY A 571 25.78 38.14 7.69
N ILE A 572 25.17 37.35 8.58
CA ILE A 572 23.76 36.91 8.45
C ILE A 572 22.79 38.10 8.30
N PHE A 573 22.99 39.16 9.07
CA PHE A 573 22.13 40.35 9.07
C PHE A 573 22.19 41.08 7.74
N ARG A 574 23.37 41.13 7.10
CA ARG A 574 23.55 41.75 5.79
C ARG A 574 22.85 40.94 4.70
N ILE A 575 22.93 39.61 4.76
CA ILE A 575 22.21 38.73 3.82
C ILE A 575 20.70 38.86 3.99
N VAL A 576 20.20 38.92 5.24
CA VAL A 576 18.78 39.11 5.51
C VAL A 576 18.29 40.48 5.06
N ALA A 577 19.09 41.54 5.27
CA ALA A 577 18.77 42.89 4.80
C ALA A 577 18.79 43.01 3.27
N GLU A 578 19.75 42.36 2.60
CA GLU A 578 19.87 42.36 1.13
C GLU A 578 18.75 41.54 0.46
N GLU A 579 18.34 40.41 1.04
CA GLU A 579 17.32 39.54 0.45
C GLU A 579 15.88 39.89 0.86
N GLY A 580 15.69 40.48 2.04
CA GLY A 580 14.40 40.99 2.52
C GLY A 580 13.26 39.98 2.41
N THR A 581 12.17 40.38 1.76
CA THR A 581 10.95 39.56 1.59
C THR A 581 11.13 38.37 0.65
N ALA A 582 12.21 38.33 -0.15
CA ALA A 582 12.51 37.21 -1.02
C ALA A 582 12.78 35.91 -0.24
N LEU A 583 13.17 36.03 1.04
CA LEU A 583 13.34 34.91 1.97
C LEU A 583 12.02 34.20 2.32
N TYR A 584 10.87 34.82 2.07
CA TYR A 584 9.54 34.22 2.28
C TYR A 584 8.93 33.66 0.98
N ARG A 585 9.69 33.54 -0.11
CA ARG A 585 9.20 32.90 -1.34
C ARG A 585 8.84 31.44 -1.06
N GLY A 586 7.63 31.04 -1.46
CA GLY A 586 7.10 29.68 -1.20
C GLY A 586 6.39 29.52 0.15
N TRP A 587 6.07 30.62 0.84
CA TRP A 587 5.35 30.60 2.12
C TRP A 587 4.03 29.81 2.07
N GLY A 588 3.24 29.96 1.00
CA GLY A 588 1.98 29.23 0.84
C GLY A 588 2.15 27.72 0.75
N TRP A 589 3.18 27.25 0.03
CA TRP A 589 3.52 25.81 -0.04
C TRP A 589 4.02 25.26 1.28
N THR A 590 4.77 26.07 2.02
CA THR A 590 5.27 25.71 3.36
C THR A 590 4.09 25.50 4.31
N MET A 591 3.12 26.42 4.31
CA MET A 591 1.90 26.29 5.11
C MET A 591 1.06 25.09 4.67
N ALA A 592 0.82 24.95 3.36
CA ALA A 592 0.00 23.88 2.81
C ALA A 592 0.49 22.50 3.25
N ARG A 593 1.81 22.28 3.24
CA ARG A 593 2.46 21.04 3.67
C ARG A 593 2.47 20.85 5.18
N ASN A 594 2.86 21.88 5.93
CA ASN A 594 3.07 21.76 7.36
C ASN A 594 1.78 21.69 8.18
N ALA A 595 0.69 22.32 7.71
CA ALA A 595 -0.61 22.31 8.39
C ALA A 595 -1.20 20.88 8.54
N PRO A 596 -1.44 20.11 7.46
CA PRO A 596 -2.02 18.77 7.56
C PRO A 596 -1.04 17.77 8.20
N GLY A 597 0.26 17.87 7.93
CA GLY A 597 1.26 17.02 8.57
C GLY A 597 1.33 17.22 10.09
N SER A 598 1.22 18.47 10.57
CA SER A 598 1.21 18.75 12.01
C SER A 598 -0.13 18.41 12.65
N PHE A 599 -1.25 18.61 11.94
CA PHE A 599 -2.57 18.13 12.37
C PHE A 599 -2.53 16.63 12.68
N ALA A 600 -2.01 15.84 11.75
CA ALA A 600 -1.90 14.40 11.90
C ALA A 600 -0.92 13.98 13.02
N LEU A 601 0.23 14.67 13.15
CA LEU A 601 1.21 14.40 14.21
C LEU A 601 0.60 14.49 15.61
N PHE A 602 0.00 15.64 15.92
CA PHE A 602 -0.53 15.91 17.25
C PHE A 602 -1.89 15.22 17.47
N GLY A 603 -2.71 15.10 16.44
CA GLY A 603 -3.99 14.40 16.49
C GLY A 603 -3.84 12.90 16.73
N ALA A 604 -2.99 12.21 15.96
CA ALA A 604 -2.78 10.78 16.13
C ALA A 604 -2.00 10.44 17.41
N SER A 605 -1.10 11.31 17.86
CA SER A 605 -0.48 11.21 19.18
C SER A 605 -1.51 11.30 20.31
N ALA A 606 -2.40 12.29 20.26
CA ALA A 606 -3.50 12.42 21.22
C ALA A 606 -4.45 11.23 21.18
N PHE A 607 -4.78 10.74 19.98
CA PHE A 607 -5.60 9.54 19.80
C PHE A 607 -4.93 8.32 20.43
N THR A 608 -3.64 8.11 20.20
CA THR A 608 -2.88 7.00 20.79
C THR A 608 -2.86 7.09 22.31
N LYS A 609 -2.63 8.29 22.87
CA LYS A 609 -2.67 8.51 24.32
C LYS A 609 -4.02 8.15 24.92
N ASP A 610 -5.13 8.64 24.35
CA ASP A 610 -6.47 8.45 24.93
C ASP A 610 -7.09 7.08 24.60
N TYR A 611 -7.12 6.69 23.33
CA TYR A 611 -7.84 5.50 22.87
C TYR A 611 -7.02 4.22 22.98
N VAL A 612 -5.71 4.28 22.79
CA VAL A 612 -4.85 3.09 22.82
C VAL A 612 -4.26 2.87 24.21
N LEU A 613 -3.82 3.94 24.88
CA LEU A 613 -3.09 3.87 26.15
C LEU A 613 -3.91 4.28 27.37
N GLY A 614 -5.15 4.73 27.20
CA GLY A 614 -6.06 5.12 28.29
C GLY A 614 -5.61 6.34 29.10
N VAL A 615 -4.67 7.14 28.59
CA VAL A 615 -4.08 8.30 29.28
C VAL A 615 -5.05 9.48 29.22
N GLN A 616 -5.69 9.79 30.34
CA GLN A 616 -6.62 10.91 30.43
C GLN A 616 -5.91 12.27 30.60
N ASP A 617 -4.78 12.32 31.30
CA ASP A 617 -3.96 13.53 31.44
C ASP A 617 -2.67 13.39 30.64
N TYR A 618 -2.60 14.03 29.47
CA TYR A 618 -1.48 13.89 28.54
C TYR A 618 -0.17 14.45 29.10
N SER A 619 -0.22 15.36 30.08
CA SER A 619 0.98 15.92 30.74
C SER A 619 1.64 14.92 31.69
N LYS A 620 0.89 13.91 32.15
CA LYS A 620 1.35 12.86 33.08
C LYS A 620 1.67 11.55 32.37
N ALA A 621 1.69 11.55 31.04
CA ALA A 621 2.08 10.38 30.27
C ALA A 621 3.52 9.96 30.63
N THR A 622 3.73 8.67 30.87
CA THR A 622 5.08 8.11 31.07
C THR A 622 5.92 8.26 29.80
N TRP A 623 7.25 8.14 29.93
CA TRP A 623 8.14 8.16 28.78
C TRP A 623 7.75 7.12 27.72
N THR A 624 7.42 5.88 28.14
CA THR A 624 6.99 4.81 27.23
C THR A 624 5.67 5.13 26.53
N GLN A 625 4.70 5.70 27.25
CA GLN A 625 3.44 6.13 26.64
C GLN A 625 3.65 7.28 25.63
N ASN A 626 4.52 8.24 25.97
CA ASN A 626 4.91 9.30 25.05
C ASN A 626 5.66 8.75 23.82
N PHE A 627 6.47 7.71 23.99
CA PHE A 627 7.19 7.05 22.90
C PHE A 627 6.23 6.37 21.93
N ILE A 628 5.31 5.53 22.43
CA ILE A 628 4.29 4.85 21.62
C ILE A 628 3.39 5.87 20.90
N ALA A 629 2.93 6.91 21.61
CA ALA A 629 2.14 7.99 21.01
C ALA A 629 2.91 8.76 19.93
N SER A 630 4.23 8.92 20.11
CA SER A 630 5.09 9.58 19.12
C SER A 630 5.26 8.75 17.85
N ILE A 631 5.24 7.41 17.94
CA ILE A 631 5.23 6.52 16.76
C ILE A 631 3.94 6.73 15.97
N GLY A 632 2.77 6.61 16.62
CA GLY A 632 1.48 6.82 15.96
C GLY A 632 1.35 8.21 15.33
N GLY A 633 1.81 9.24 16.06
CA GLY A 633 1.89 10.61 15.55
C GLY A 633 2.82 10.76 14.34
N ALA A 634 4.05 10.26 14.42
CA ALA A 634 5.04 10.40 13.35
C ALA A 634 4.60 9.68 12.07
N VAL A 635 4.06 8.47 12.19
CA VAL A 635 3.54 7.71 11.03
C VAL A 635 2.39 8.48 10.38
N ALA A 636 1.38 8.90 11.14
CA ALA A 636 0.27 9.67 10.60
C ALA A 636 0.72 10.99 9.93
N SER A 637 1.66 11.69 10.55
CA SER A 637 2.24 12.93 10.02
C SER A 637 2.91 12.74 8.67
N ILE A 638 3.75 11.72 8.56
CA ILE A 638 4.48 11.40 7.33
C ILE A 638 3.49 11.01 6.22
N THR A 639 2.53 10.13 6.53
CA THR A 639 1.49 9.70 5.60
C THR A 639 0.68 10.86 5.02
N VAL A 640 0.27 11.79 5.88
CA VAL A 640 -0.56 12.94 5.48
C VAL A 640 0.27 14.02 4.75
N ALA A 641 1.56 14.16 5.07
CA ALA A 641 2.41 15.19 4.46
C ALA A 641 2.94 14.82 3.07
N ALA A 642 3.01 13.53 2.75
CA ALA A 642 3.65 13.06 1.53
C ALA A 642 3.04 13.50 0.20
N PRO A 643 1.70 13.59 0.03
CA PRO A 643 1.11 14.23 -1.14
C PRO A 643 1.75 15.56 -1.50
N LEU A 644 2.01 16.37 -0.48
CA LEU A 644 2.53 17.72 -0.63
C LEU A 644 4.04 17.75 -0.79
N ASP A 645 4.75 16.78 -0.21
CA ASP A 645 6.18 16.59 -0.45
C ASP A 645 6.43 16.17 -1.92
N THR A 646 5.60 15.30 -2.51
CA THR A 646 5.67 14.93 -3.94
C THR A 646 5.34 16.07 -4.89
N ILE A 647 4.35 16.89 -4.55
CA ILE A 647 4.04 18.10 -5.34
C ILE A 647 5.22 19.08 -5.30
N LYS A 648 5.83 19.27 -4.13
CA LYS A 648 6.99 20.16 -3.95
C LYS A 648 8.20 19.71 -4.76
N THR A 649 8.54 18.42 -4.73
CA THR A 649 9.69 17.89 -5.49
C THR A 649 9.51 18.08 -6.99
N ARG A 650 8.29 17.88 -7.52
CA ARG A 650 8.00 18.11 -8.94
C ARG A 650 8.04 19.58 -9.34
N ILE A 651 7.55 20.48 -8.50
CA ILE A 651 7.70 21.92 -8.71
C ILE A 651 9.19 22.31 -8.78
N GLN A 652 10.04 21.68 -7.95
CA GLN A 652 11.48 21.95 -7.92
C GLN A 652 12.25 21.34 -9.10
N ASN A 653 11.72 20.30 -9.74
CA ASN A 653 12.33 19.62 -10.89
C ASN A 653 11.87 20.17 -12.25
N ALA A 654 10.83 20.99 -12.32
CA ALA A 654 10.38 21.61 -13.57
C ALA A 654 11.36 22.71 -14.03
N ASN A 655 11.68 22.74 -15.33
CA ASN A 655 12.62 23.71 -15.92
C ASN A 655 12.27 25.17 -15.56
N PHE A 656 13.30 25.96 -15.25
CA PHE A 656 13.22 27.36 -14.78
C PHE A 656 12.43 28.33 -15.70
N GLU A 657 12.12 27.92 -16.93
CA GLU A 657 11.43 28.76 -17.92
C GLU A 657 9.90 28.60 -17.94
N SER A 658 9.33 27.54 -17.34
CA SER A 658 7.87 27.38 -17.25
C SER A 658 7.37 27.65 -15.83
N LYS A 659 6.76 28.82 -15.60
CA LYS A 659 6.01 29.10 -14.36
C LYS A 659 4.69 28.31 -14.36
N VAL A 660 4.75 27.00 -14.11
CA VAL A 660 3.56 26.16 -14.01
C VAL A 660 2.97 26.32 -12.60
N SER A 661 1.69 26.66 -12.50
CA SER A 661 0.96 26.73 -11.23
C SER A 661 0.90 25.34 -10.59
N GLY A 662 1.13 25.23 -9.28
CA GLY A 662 1.08 23.93 -8.61
C GLY A 662 -0.30 23.28 -8.61
N VAL A 663 -1.38 24.04 -8.83
CA VAL A 663 -2.73 23.48 -9.07
C VAL A 663 -2.78 22.79 -10.43
N THR A 664 -2.12 23.35 -11.45
CA THR A 664 -1.97 22.73 -12.77
C THR A 664 -1.12 21.46 -12.67
N ILE A 665 -0.05 21.48 -11.87
CA ILE A 665 0.76 20.27 -11.61
C ILE A 665 -0.06 19.20 -10.90
N ILE A 666 -0.88 19.55 -9.89
CA ILE A 666 -1.78 18.59 -9.22
C ILE A 666 -2.79 18.03 -10.24
N LYS A 667 -3.39 18.88 -11.06
CA LYS A 667 -4.37 18.47 -12.07
C LYS A 667 -3.72 17.55 -13.11
N ASP A 668 -2.53 17.87 -13.60
CA ASP A 668 -1.81 17.07 -14.57
C ASP A 668 -1.26 15.77 -13.96
N LEU A 669 -0.85 15.80 -12.69
CA LEU A 669 -0.36 14.62 -11.97
C LEU A 669 -1.50 13.65 -11.67
N VAL A 670 -2.64 14.14 -11.20
CA VAL A 670 -3.82 13.30 -10.96
C VAL A 670 -4.40 12.79 -12.28
N LYS A 671 -4.42 13.63 -13.34
CA LYS A 671 -4.97 13.27 -14.66
C LYS A 671 -4.08 12.29 -15.44
N ASN A 672 -2.76 12.44 -15.38
CA ASN A 672 -1.84 11.66 -16.20
C ASN A 672 -1.19 10.50 -15.43
N GLU A 673 -1.17 10.54 -14.09
CA GLU A 673 -0.47 9.55 -13.27
C GLU A 673 -1.32 8.98 -12.11
N GLY A 674 -2.56 9.46 -11.95
CA GLY A 674 -3.50 9.01 -10.91
C GLY A 674 -3.31 9.68 -9.56
N ALA A 675 -4.32 9.59 -8.69
CA ALA A 675 -4.29 10.19 -7.34
C ALA A 675 -3.21 9.57 -6.43
N THR A 676 -2.85 8.30 -6.64
CA THR A 676 -1.76 7.61 -5.95
C THR A 676 -0.39 8.16 -6.32
N ALA A 677 -0.26 8.86 -7.46
CA ALA A 677 0.99 9.52 -7.81
C ALA A 677 1.36 10.67 -6.86
N LEU A 678 0.40 11.20 -6.10
CA LEU A 678 0.67 12.16 -5.02
C LEU A 678 1.47 11.50 -3.89
N PHE A 679 1.32 10.19 -3.69
CA PHE A 679 2.06 9.41 -2.70
C PHE A 679 3.27 8.69 -3.32
N LYS A 680 3.79 9.12 -4.49
CA LYS A 680 5.06 8.60 -5.04
C LYS A 680 6.22 9.01 -4.12
N GLY A 681 6.80 8.04 -3.42
CA GLY A 681 7.72 8.23 -2.29
C GLY A 681 7.14 7.73 -0.95
N LEU A 682 5.83 7.48 -0.87
CA LEU A 682 5.08 6.80 0.21
C LEU A 682 4.38 5.51 -0.23
N THR A 683 4.65 5.04 -1.43
CA THR A 683 4.10 3.80 -1.96
C THR A 683 5.24 2.78 -2.06
N PRO A 684 5.11 1.59 -1.46
CA PRO A 684 5.95 0.46 -1.83
C PRO A 684 5.65 0.16 -3.30
N LYS A 685 6.50 0.61 -4.22
CA LYS A 685 6.34 0.25 -5.63
C LYS A 685 7.01 -1.10 -5.87
N ALA A 686 6.20 -2.12 -6.09
CA ALA A 686 6.63 -3.46 -6.52
C ALA A 686 7.00 -3.53 -8.03
N SER A 687 7.05 -2.41 -8.75
CA SER A 687 7.25 -2.39 -10.21
C SER A 687 7.90 -1.09 -10.73
N VAL A 688 9.13 -0.77 -10.30
CA VAL A 688 10.00 0.23 -10.99
C VAL A 688 11.47 -0.22 -10.86
N PRO A 689 12.32 -0.09 -11.90
CA PRO A 689 13.75 -0.39 -11.80
C PRO A 689 14.43 0.37 -10.67
N LEU A 690 15.56 -0.18 -10.21
CA LEU A 690 16.26 0.04 -8.95
C LEU A 690 16.62 1.47 -8.45
N PRO A 691 16.52 2.61 -9.16
CA PRO A 691 16.91 3.88 -8.53
C PRO A 691 15.87 4.50 -7.57
N HIS A 692 14.62 4.03 -7.53
CA HIS A 692 13.52 4.76 -6.84
C HIS A 692 12.86 4.04 -5.65
N VAL A 693 13.19 2.77 -5.37
CA VAL A 693 12.74 2.05 -4.15
C VAL A 693 13.40 2.62 -2.88
N VAL A 694 14.50 3.35 -3.05
CA VAL A 694 15.22 4.04 -1.96
C VAL A 694 14.38 5.16 -1.32
N GLU A 695 13.37 5.72 -2.01
CA GLU A 695 12.60 6.88 -1.49
C GLU A 695 11.56 6.52 -0.42
N PHE A 696 10.95 5.32 -0.46
CA PHE A 696 9.97 4.88 0.56
C PHE A 696 10.64 4.55 1.91
N ALA A 697 11.79 3.89 1.82
CA ALA A 697 12.63 3.55 2.95
C ALA A 697 13.27 4.81 3.57
N ASP A 698 13.76 5.76 2.77
CA ASP A 698 14.50 6.90 3.31
C ASP A 698 13.64 7.81 4.20
N GLN A 699 12.38 8.12 3.88
CA GLN A 699 11.60 9.05 4.70
C GLN A 699 11.16 8.45 6.05
N ILE A 700 10.62 7.22 6.06
CA ILE A 700 10.20 6.58 7.32
C ILE A 700 11.42 6.11 8.13
N ILE A 701 12.46 5.55 7.51
CA ILE A 701 13.63 5.00 8.22
C ILE A 701 14.61 6.12 8.66
N VAL A 702 14.70 7.23 7.93
CA VAL A 702 15.66 8.32 8.27
C VAL A 702 14.99 9.52 8.94
N VAL A 703 13.74 9.86 8.61
CA VAL A 703 13.02 10.99 9.23
C VAL A 703 12.15 10.54 10.40
N GLY A 704 11.54 9.35 10.31
CA GLY A 704 10.68 8.78 11.36
C GLY A 704 11.39 8.69 12.73
N PRO A 705 12.52 7.99 12.88
CA PRO A 705 13.22 7.87 14.16
C PRO A 705 13.59 9.21 14.78
N LYS A 706 14.01 10.19 13.98
CA LYS A 706 14.34 11.56 14.47
C LYS A 706 13.12 12.27 15.02
N LEU A 707 12.01 12.18 14.30
CA LEU A 707 10.75 12.82 14.70
C LEU A 707 10.18 12.14 15.94
N ILE A 708 10.18 10.82 16.00
CA ILE A 708 9.74 10.03 17.16
C ILE A 708 10.59 10.39 18.38
N PHE A 709 11.92 10.36 18.25
CA PHE A 709 12.84 10.66 19.34
C PHE A 709 12.65 12.08 19.87
N SER A 710 12.73 13.08 19.00
CA SER A 710 12.61 14.49 19.40
C SER A 710 11.23 14.78 19.98
N TYR A 711 10.17 14.24 19.40
CA TYR A 711 8.82 14.47 19.92
C TYR A 711 8.61 13.79 21.28
N THR A 712 9.04 12.55 21.46
CA THR A 712 9.00 11.83 22.75
C THR A 712 9.74 12.61 23.83
N LEU A 713 10.94 13.10 23.49
CA LEU A 713 11.77 13.84 24.42
C LEU A 713 11.14 15.19 24.78
N ALA A 714 10.56 15.90 23.81
CA ALA A 714 9.84 17.14 24.08
C ALA A 714 8.62 16.90 24.98
N GLN A 715 7.81 15.89 24.69
CA GLN A 715 6.64 15.52 25.51
C GLN A 715 7.01 15.11 26.94
N SER A 716 8.25 14.66 27.17
CA SER A 716 8.74 14.30 28.50
C SER A 716 9.43 15.47 29.22
N LEU A 717 10.17 16.31 28.49
CA LEU A 717 10.95 17.40 29.08
C LEU A 717 10.14 18.66 29.35
N ILE A 718 9.13 18.97 28.55
CA ILE A 718 8.31 20.18 28.74
C ILE A 718 7.57 20.11 30.11
N PRO A 719 6.90 18.99 30.49
CA PRO A 719 6.35 18.84 31.83
C PRO A 719 7.41 18.81 32.93
N PHE A 720 8.56 18.18 32.68
CA PHE A 720 9.67 18.11 33.63
C PHE A 720 10.20 19.51 33.98
N PHE A 721 10.52 20.34 32.99
CA PHE A 721 10.96 21.72 33.23
C PHE A 721 9.86 22.54 33.90
N GLY A 722 8.59 22.30 33.59
CA GLY A 722 7.45 22.97 34.25
C GLY A 722 7.39 22.79 35.77
N GLN A 723 8.12 21.83 36.35
CA GLN A 723 8.25 21.67 37.80
C GLN A 723 9.26 22.65 38.42
N TYR A 724 10.13 23.25 37.61
CA TYR A 724 11.27 24.05 38.05
C TYR A 724 11.24 25.52 37.60
N VAL A 725 10.41 25.89 36.61
CA VAL A 725 10.35 27.25 36.02
C VAL A 725 8.95 27.82 35.84
#